data_AF-A0AAJ0CX55-F1
#
_entry.id   AF-A0AAJ0CX55-F1
#
_cell.length_a   1.000
_cell.length_b   1.000
_cell.length_c   1.000
_cell.angle_alpha   90.00
_cell.angle_beta   90.00
_cell.angle_gamma   90.00
#
_symmetry.space_group_name_H-M   'P 1'
#
loop_
_entity.id
_entity.type
_entity.pdbx_description
1 polymer ?
#
loop_
_entity_poly.entity_id
_entity_poly.type
_entity_poly.pdbx_seq_one_letter_code
_entity_poly.pdbx_strand_id
1 'polypeptide(L)'
;MLPLASILTFGTEQLAAIVGSVAGGLINATFGNAVEMIVGISALREDEISIVQSSMIGSILSSILLILGVCFLLSGLGKKTVEINIDVAGVLTSLMIISCVSLIMPSALHISDPGAGHSDGQPSEHVLLLSRIMAVILLAFYLIYLYFQSVTHADLFSEEEDPPADKLHGLASSIVLVLATLGVSFCSDALVDSVDGFVEALGVSRSFIGLIIVPIVGNAGCLVGTVQWSQSNRVNLAVSVIVGATLQISLFVTPFLIVVGWVMGKPMSLQFDTFETIVLTMSTLVVNCIVHDGSTNYFEGLLLVSTYAIIAIAFFVHPDDVSTTTAYPEKLSQPILVPISPGKDESSKMSGSSSKPLRIGTRRSNLAIVQAEGIRAGLQQLAPHRTFEIQALHTLGDKDKATALYSFGEKSLWTAELEEKLTTGELDVIVHCLKDMPTRLPESCDLAAIPLRDDPRDALTVKAGLSYTSLQTLPEGAVVGTSSVRRSAQLRRRYPHLRFANLRGNVETRLAKVDAPESEYTCMVMSAAGLERLGLRHRINQYLGSKDGGIFHAVGQGALGLEVRKGDTETLEFVNQLGDRKSTLACLAERSLLRTLEGGCTVPIGVETEWVDGPQGSTLRMRAAVVSLDGSECVDGVMDASLRTEDDATRLGRELAEELVKNGADAILKDINLKRPAKE
;
A
#
# COMPACT_ATOMS: atom_id res chain seq x y z
N MET A 1 21.52 1.63 -22.98
CA MET A 1 20.14 1.60 -23.51
C MET A 1 19.78 2.85 -24.34
N LEU A 2 19.89 4.08 -23.81
CA LEU A 2 19.51 5.32 -24.54
C LEU A 2 20.09 5.47 -25.97
N PRO A 3 21.40 5.23 -26.22
CA PRO A 3 21.92 5.34 -27.59
C PRO A 3 21.39 4.24 -28.52
N LEU A 4 21.11 3.05 -27.97
CA LEU A 4 20.58 1.92 -28.73
C LEU A 4 19.13 2.17 -29.14
N ALA A 5 18.33 2.81 -28.28
CA ALA A 5 16.98 3.25 -28.62
C ALA A 5 16.99 4.22 -29.80
N SER A 6 17.90 5.20 -29.80
CA SER A 6 18.05 6.13 -30.93
C SER A 6 18.49 5.44 -32.22
N ILE A 7 19.43 4.48 -32.15
CA ILE A 7 19.86 3.69 -33.31
C ILE A 7 18.72 2.81 -33.85
N LEU A 8 17.89 2.26 -32.96
CA LEU A 8 16.72 1.46 -33.29
C LEU A 8 15.69 2.30 -34.05
N THR A 9 15.35 3.50 -33.55
CA THR A 9 14.46 4.46 -34.23
C THR A 9 15.00 4.80 -35.62
N PHE A 10 16.28 5.15 -35.72
CA PHE A 10 16.93 5.45 -36.99
C PHE A 10 16.87 4.26 -37.97
N GLY A 11 17.20 3.05 -37.51
CA GLY A 11 17.12 1.84 -38.35
C GLY A 11 15.69 1.53 -38.82
N THR A 12 14.69 1.83 -37.98
CA THR A 12 13.27 1.67 -38.28
C THR A 12 12.83 2.62 -39.38
N GLU A 13 13.15 3.91 -39.26
CA GLU A 13 12.84 4.94 -40.26
C GLU A 13 13.46 4.59 -41.63
N GLN A 14 14.74 4.22 -41.62
CA GLN A 14 15.48 3.85 -42.84
C GLN A 14 14.86 2.64 -43.54
N LEU A 15 14.44 1.63 -42.77
CA LEU A 15 13.83 0.44 -43.34
C LEU A 15 12.40 0.72 -43.81
N ALA A 16 11.61 1.47 -43.03
CA ALA A 16 10.24 1.84 -43.36
C ALA A 16 10.15 2.65 -44.67
N ALA A 17 11.12 3.55 -44.90
CA ALA A 17 11.23 4.33 -46.13
C ALA A 17 11.42 3.47 -47.41
N ILE A 18 11.86 2.21 -47.28
CA ILE A 18 12.18 1.32 -48.42
C ILE A 18 11.01 0.38 -48.77
N VAL A 19 10.18 -0.03 -47.80
CA VAL A 19 9.15 -1.07 -47.98
C VAL A 19 7.76 -0.56 -48.40
N GLY A 20 7.60 0.75 -48.66
CA GLY A 20 6.34 1.37 -49.08
C GLY A 20 5.40 1.71 -47.93
N SER A 21 4.34 2.50 -48.17
CA SER A 21 3.55 3.16 -47.10
C SER A 21 2.94 2.19 -46.08
N VAL A 22 2.29 1.11 -46.55
CA VAL A 22 1.59 0.16 -45.66
C VAL A 22 2.58 -0.71 -44.87
N ALA A 23 3.58 -1.29 -45.53
CA ALA A 23 4.57 -2.13 -44.85
C ALA A 23 5.53 -1.29 -43.99
N GLY A 24 5.85 -0.07 -44.41
CA GLY A 24 6.60 0.90 -43.63
C GLY A 24 5.86 1.33 -42.36
N GLY A 25 4.54 1.56 -42.47
CA GLY A 25 3.68 1.80 -41.30
C GLY A 25 3.72 0.65 -40.29
N LEU A 26 3.71 -0.60 -40.76
CA LEU A 26 3.81 -1.79 -39.89
C LEU A 26 5.21 -1.95 -39.26
N ILE A 27 6.28 -1.62 -39.99
CA ILE A 27 7.64 -1.61 -39.46
C ILE A 27 7.77 -0.55 -38.38
N ASN A 28 7.24 0.66 -38.63
CA ASN A 28 7.27 1.75 -37.66
C ASN A 28 6.45 1.40 -36.40
N ALA A 29 5.26 0.84 -36.58
CA ALA A 29 4.43 0.31 -35.50
C ALA A 29 5.20 -0.66 -34.59
N THR A 30 5.90 -1.62 -35.19
CA THR A 30 6.56 -2.71 -34.47
C THR A 30 7.88 -2.26 -33.84
N PHE A 31 8.76 -1.66 -34.62
CA PHE A 31 10.11 -1.34 -34.16
C PHE A 31 10.24 0.07 -33.57
N GLY A 32 9.30 0.96 -33.85
CA GLY A 32 9.21 2.27 -33.20
C GLY A 32 8.86 2.18 -31.71
N ASN A 33 8.16 1.11 -31.30
CA ASN A 33 7.82 0.82 -29.90
C ASN A 33 8.57 -0.39 -29.34
N ALA A 34 9.66 -0.80 -29.99
CA ALA A 34 10.34 -2.04 -29.61
C ALA A 34 11.05 -1.93 -28.25
N VAL A 35 11.45 -0.73 -27.80
CA VAL A 35 12.06 -0.58 -26.46
C VAL A 35 11.03 -0.88 -25.37
N GLU A 36 9.84 -0.31 -25.49
CA GLU A 36 8.70 -0.49 -24.57
C GLU A 36 8.27 -1.95 -24.54
N MET A 37 8.14 -2.59 -25.70
CA MET A 37 7.79 -4.01 -25.78
C MET A 37 8.88 -4.91 -25.20
N ILE A 38 10.15 -4.66 -25.47
CA ILE A 38 11.26 -5.47 -24.95
C ILE A 38 11.35 -5.34 -23.43
N VAL A 39 11.27 -4.12 -22.89
CA VAL A 39 11.26 -3.89 -21.44
C VAL A 39 10.04 -4.51 -20.79
N GLY A 40 8.85 -4.31 -21.38
CA GLY A 40 7.61 -4.90 -20.88
C GLY A 40 7.66 -6.44 -20.88
N ILE A 41 8.17 -7.07 -21.93
CA ILE A 41 8.34 -8.54 -21.98
C ILE A 41 9.36 -9.01 -20.95
N SER A 42 10.47 -8.31 -20.78
CA SER A 42 11.52 -8.66 -19.81
C SER A 42 10.97 -8.57 -18.38
N ALA A 43 10.28 -7.48 -18.04
CA ALA A 43 9.62 -7.33 -16.74
C ALA A 43 8.50 -8.36 -16.53
N LEU A 44 7.72 -8.73 -17.56
CA LEU A 44 6.73 -9.82 -17.47
C LEU A 44 7.37 -11.19 -17.19
N ARG A 45 8.61 -11.43 -17.66
CA ARG A 45 9.33 -12.69 -17.38
C ARG A 45 9.72 -12.78 -15.90
N GLU A 46 10.13 -11.67 -15.31
CA GLU A 46 10.53 -11.54 -13.90
C GLU A 46 9.35 -11.28 -12.94
N ASP A 47 8.10 -11.50 -13.37
CA ASP A 47 6.89 -11.28 -12.55
C ASP A 47 6.65 -9.82 -12.10
N GLU A 48 7.32 -8.86 -12.72
CA GLU A 48 7.21 -7.42 -12.41
C GLU A 48 6.03 -6.75 -13.13
N ILE A 49 4.81 -7.25 -12.91
CA ILE A 49 3.58 -6.78 -13.56
C ILE A 49 3.32 -5.29 -13.30
N SER A 50 3.57 -4.83 -12.07
CA SER A 50 3.39 -3.42 -11.70
C SER A 50 4.24 -2.48 -12.55
N ILE A 51 5.51 -2.83 -12.79
CA ILE A 51 6.42 -2.04 -13.63
C ILE A 51 5.92 -2.00 -15.07
N VAL A 52 5.41 -3.12 -15.58
CA VAL A 52 4.84 -3.19 -16.93
C VAL A 52 3.65 -2.25 -17.05
N GLN A 53 2.71 -2.31 -16.11
CA GLN A 53 1.51 -1.45 -16.08
C GLN A 53 1.85 0.03 -15.96
N SER A 54 2.67 0.39 -14.97
CA SER A 54 3.10 1.78 -14.75
C SER A 54 3.92 2.30 -15.93
N SER A 55 4.72 1.47 -16.60
CA SER A 55 5.49 1.88 -17.78
C SER A 55 4.64 2.23 -19.00
N MET A 56 3.48 1.58 -19.17
CA MET A 56 2.54 1.92 -20.24
C MET A 56 1.94 3.30 -20.02
N ILE A 57 1.42 3.54 -18.80
CA ILE A 57 0.83 4.84 -18.43
C ILE A 57 1.91 5.93 -18.45
N GLY A 58 3.09 5.62 -17.94
CA GLY A 58 4.22 6.54 -17.91
C GLY A 58 4.72 6.93 -19.30
N SER A 59 4.69 6.00 -20.27
CA SER A 59 5.05 6.28 -21.67
C SER A 59 4.04 7.21 -22.35
N ILE A 60 2.75 7.05 -22.04
CA ILE A 60 1.71 7.98 -22.47
C ILE A 60 1.92 9.36 -21.83
N LEU A 61 2.07 9.44 -20.50
CA LEU A 61 2.29 10.69 -19.77
C LEU A 61 3.55 11.43 -20.23
N SER A 62 4.63 10.70 -20.45
CA SER A 62 5.88 11.23 -20.99
C SER A 62 5.65 11.84 -22.38
N SER A 63 4.93 11.16 -23.26
CA SER A 63 4.63 11.68 -24.60
C SER A 63 3.79 12.96 -24.55
N ILE A 64 2.66 12.94 -23.85
CA ILE A 64 1.67 14.02 -23.88
C ILE A 64 2.04 15.23 -23.01
N LEU A 65 2.86 15.05 -21.96
CA LEU A 65 3.28 16.15 -21.09
C LEU A 65 4.74 16.55 -21.32
N LEU A 66 5.68 15.61 -21.18
CA LEU A 66 7.11 15.93 -21.23
C LEU A 66 7.54 16.28 -22.65
N ILE A 67 7.35 15.37 -23.60
CA ILE A 67 7.85 15.54 -24.97
C ILE A 67 7.08 16.64 -25.68
N LEU A 68 5.74 16.62 -25.59
CA LEU A 68 4.90 17.69 -26.13
C LEU A 68 5.22 19.05 -25.48
N GLY A 69 5.42 19.09 -24.17
CA GLY A 69 5.80 20.31 -23.45
C GLY A 69 7.15 20.86 -23.90
N VAL A 70 8.16 20.00 -24.09
CA VAL A 70 9.46 20.38 -24.67
C VAL A 70 9.29 20.90 -26.11
N CYS A 71 8.43 20.26 -26.91
CA CYS A 71 8.12 20.70 -28.28
C CYS A 71 7.60 22.14 -28.30
N PHE A 72 6.57 22.43 -27.49
CA PHE A 72 5.94 23.75 -27.43
C PHE A 72 6.85 24.80 -26.81
N LEU A 73 7.62 24.42 -25.77
CA LEU A 73 8.61 25.28 -25.16
C LEU A 73 9.64 25.72 -26.20
N LEU A 74 10.32 24.78 -26.85
CA LEU A 74 11.38 25.06 -27.81
C LEU A 74 10.86 25.78 -29.06
N SER A 75 9.73 25.34 -29.61
CA SER A 75 9.15 25.94 -30.82
C SER A 75 8.64 27.36 -30.58
N GLY A 76 8.18 27.65 -29.36
CA GLY A 76 7.64 28.94 -28.93
C GLY A 76 8.68 29.95 -28.45
N LEU A 77 9.92 29.54 -28.14
CA LEU A 77 10.97 30.46 -27.72
C LEU A 77 11.22 31.54 -28.79
N GLY A 78 11.14 32.81 -28.36
CA GLY A 78 11.31 33.96 -29.25
C GLY A 78 10.12 34.26 -30.17
N LYS A 79 8.99 33.54 -30.05
CA LYS A 79 7.74 33.79 -30.78
C LYS A 79 6.60 34.15 -29.83
N LYS A 80 5.60 34.87 -30.32
CA LYS A 80 4.37 35.18 -29.54
C LYS A 80 3.46 33.96 -29.44
N THR A 81 3.25 33.29 -30.57
CA THR A 81 2.44 32.09 -30.71
C THR A 81 3.01 31.21 -31.82
N VAL A 82 2.69 29.93 -31.79
CA VAL A 82 3.02 28.91 -32.79
C VAL A 82 1.71 28.25 -33.21
N GLU A 83 1.39 28.27 -34.49
CA GLU A 83 0.15 27.67 -35.01
C GLU A 83 0.28 26.15 -35.12
N ILE A 84 -0.77 25.44 -34.75
CA ILE A 84 -0.90 23.98 -34.84
C ILE A 84 -2.00 23.67 -35.85
N ASN A 85 -1.75 22.69 -36.72
CA ASN A 85 -2.74 22.18 -37.66
C ASN A 85 -3.82 21.38 -36.89
N ILE A 86 -4.97 22.03 -36.67
CA ILE A 86 -6.10 21.48 -35.91
C ILE A 86 -6.71 20.26 -36.61
N ASP A 87 -6.65 20.18 -37.94
CA ASP A 87 -7.28 19.09 -38.70
C ASP A 87 -6.60 17.75 -38.41
N VAL A 88 -5.26 17.71 -38.43
CA VAL A 88 -4.48 16.49 -38.12
C VAL A 88 -4.42 16.27 -36.61
N ALA A 89 -4.05 17.32 -35.86
CA ALA A 89 -3.83 17.21 -34.43
C ALA A 89 -5.14 16.91 -33.67
N GLY A 90 -6.26 17.53 -34.08
CA GLY A 90 -7.57 17.33 -33.46
C GLY A 90 -8.15 15.93 -33.71
N VAL A 91 -7.96 15.35 -34.89
CA VAL A 91 -8.33 13.95 -35.16
C VAL A 91 -7.51 13.01 -34.26
N LEU A 92 -6.19 13.24 -34.19
CA LEU A 92 -5.29 12.41 -33.38
C LEU A 92 -5.57 12.51 -31.87
N THR A 93 -5.82 13.71 -31.32
CA THR A 93 -6.14 13.89 -29.90
C THR A 93 -7.53 13.34 -29.54
N SER A 94 -8.51 13.44 -30.45
CA SER A 94 -9.82 12.83 -30.26
C SER A 94 -9.72 11.30 -30.18
N LEU A 95 -8.94 10.69 -31.07
CA LEU A 95 -8.67 9.26 -31.03
C LEU A 95 -7.90 8.86 -29.76
N MET A 96 -6.96 9.69 -29.31
CA MET A 96 -6.18 9.46 -28.10
C MET A 96 -7.07 9.44 -26.86
N ILE A 97 -8.02 10.37 -26.73
CA ILE A 97 -8.99 10.35 -25.62
C ILE A 97 -9.78 9.05 -25.62
N ILE A 98 -10.35 8.67 -26.76
CA ILE A 98 -11.18 7.46 -26.87
C ILE A 98 -10.36 6.22 -26.49
N SER A 99 -9.11 6.16 -26.94
CA SER A 99 -8.18 5.08 -26.60
C SER A 99 -7.84 5.04 -25.10
N CYS A 100 -7.49 6.18 -24.50
CA CYS A 100 -7.16 6.27 -23.07
C CYS A 100 -8.38 5.95 -22.18
N VAL A 101 -9.57 6.40 -22.55
CA VAL A 101 -10.81 6.03 -21.84
C VAL A 101 -11.04 4.52 -21.92
N SER A 102 -10.78 3.90 -23.06
CA SER A 102 -10.92 2.45 -23.23
C SER A 102 -9.92 1.67 -22.37
N LEU A 103 -8.71 2.19 -22.19
CA LEU A 103 -7.70 1.62 -21.28
C LEU A 103 -8.07 1.77 -19.81
N ILE A 104 -8.66 2.90 -19.43
CA ILE A 104 -9.03 3.23 -18.05
C ILE A 104 -10.31 2.51 -17.62
N MET A 105 -11.20 2.15 -18.56
CA MET A 105 -12.52 1.58 -18.25
C MET A 105 -12.49 0.38 -17.28
N PRO A 106 -11.60 -0.63 -17.43
CA PRO A 106 -11.51 -1.74 -16.47
C PRO A 106 -11.08 -1.28 -15.07
N SER A 107 -10.16 -0.32 -14.99
CA SER A 107 -9.72 0.29 -13.73
C SER A 107 -10.86 1.11 -13.08
N ALA A 108 -11.59 1.90 -13.86
CA ALA A 108 -12.71 2.70 -13.38
C ALA A 108 -13.88 1.84 -12.86
N LEU A 109 -14.18 0.72 -13.52
CA LEU A 109 -15.17 -0.25 -13.05
C LEU A 109 -14.75 -0.90 -11.74
N HIS A 110 -13.46 -1.24 -11.59
CA HIS A 110 -12.92 -1.77 -10.35
C HIS A 110 -13.00 -0.75 -9.19
N ILE A 111 -12.74 0.54 -9.46
CA ILE A 111 -12.86 1.62 -8.47
C ILE A 111 -14.33 1.86 -8.06
N SER A 112 -15.28 1.65 -8.98
CA SER A 112 -16.70 1.98 -8.77
C SER A 112 -17.52 0.87 -8.13
N ASP A 113 -17.00 -0.36 -8.07
CA ASP A 113 -17.71 -1.50 -7.49
C ASP A 113 -17.53 -1.52 -5.94
N PRO A 114 -18.60 -1.37 -5.15
CA PRO A 114 -18.55 -1.36 -3.69
C PRO A 114 -17.98 -2.65 -3.05
N GLY A 115 -17.86 -3.74 -3.82
CA GLY A 115 -17.27 -5.02 -3.42
C GLY A 115 -15.94 -5.37 -4.11
N ALA A 116 -15.42 -4.49 -4.98
CA ALA A 116 -14.20 -4.78 -5.74
C ALA A 116 -12.89 -4.46 -4.99
N GLY A 117 -12.95 -3.88 -3.79
CA GLY A 117 -11.78 -3.73 -2.91
C GLY A 117 -11.21 -5.06 -2.38
N HIS A 118 -11.66 -6.20 -2.92
CA HIS A 118 -11.48 -7.56 -2.41
C HIS A 118 -10.68 -8.45 -3.37
N SER A 119 -9.53 -8.00 -3.88
CA SER A 119 -8.65 -8.91 -4.62
C SER A 119 -7.17 -8.64 -4.37
N ASP A 120 -6.49 -9.75 -4.13
CA ASP A 120 -5.16 -9.95 -3.57
C ASP A 120 -4.05 -9.54 -4.55
N GLY A 121 -3.98 -8.26 -4.96
CA GLY A 121 -2.99 -7.78 -5.96
C GLY A 121 -3.02 -8.51 -7.31
N GLN A 122 -3.94 -9.44 -7.48
CA GLN A 122 -4.24 -10.23 -8.65
C GLN A 122 -5.58 -9.69 -9.15
N PRO A 123 -5.66 -9.23 -10.42
CA PRO A 123 -6.93 -8.82 -10.98
C PRO A 123 -7.93 -9.97 -10.82
N SER A 124 -9.10 -9.69 -10.23
CA SER A 124 -10.17 -10.69 -10.11
C SER A 124 -10.39 -11.39 -11.45
N GLU A 125 -10.80 -12.66 -11.47
CA GLU A 125 -10.97 -13.39 -12.75
C GLU A 125 -11.84 -12.60 -13.75
N HIS A 126 -12.81 -11.83 -13.24
CA HIS A 126 -13.63 -10.92 -14.02
C HIS A 126 -12.84 -9.71 -14.59
N VAL A 127 -11.98 -9.06 -13.81
CA VAL A 127 -11.12 -7.96 -14.27
C VAL A 127 -10.09 -8.45 -15.29
N LEU A 128 -9.52 -9.64 -15.08
CA LEU A 128 -8.56 -10.24 -16.01
C LEU A 128 -9.23 -10.64 -17.33
N LEU A 129 -10.42 -11.26 -17.26
CA LEU A 129 -11.21 -11.57 -18.45
C LEU A 129 -11.60 -10.30 -19.21
N LEU A 130 -12.08 -9.27 -18.51
CA LEU A 130 -12.45 -7.99 -19.11
C LEU A 130 -11.24 -7.32 -19.78
N SER A 131 -10.07 -7.33 -19.12
CA SER A 131 -8.83 -6.78 -19.67
C SER A 131 -8.38 -7.50 -20.95
N ARG A 132 -8.52 -8.83 -21.01
CA ARG A 132 -8.19 -9.62 -22.21
C ARG A 132 -9.15 -9.35 -23.36
N ILE A 133 -10.45 -9.26 -23.09
CA ILE A 133 -11.45 -8.90 -24.11
C ILE A 133 -11.15 -7.50 -24.65
N MET A 134 -10.88 -6.55 -23.76
CA MET A 134 -10.53 -5.19 -24.15
C MET A 134 -9.24 -5.14 -24.97
N ALA A 135 -8.23 -5.93 -24.62
CA ALA A 135 -7.00 -6.01 -25.38
C ALA A 135 -7.23 -6.46 -26.84
N VAL A 136 -8.06 -7.49 -27.06
CA VAL A 136 -8.41 -7.94 -28.42
C VAL A 136 -9.15 -6.86 -29.21
N ILE A 137 -10.08 -6.14 -28.58
CA ILE A 137 -10.82 -5.04 -29.21
C ILE A 137 -9.87 -3.89 -29.58
N LEU A 138 -8.97 -3.49 -28.68
CA LEU A 138 -8.00 -2.42 -28.92
C LEU A 138 -7.04 -2.77 -30.07
N LEU A 139 -6.56 -4.02 -30.14
CA LEU A 139 -5.74 -4.48 -31.26
C LEU A 139 -6.51 -4.48 -32.59
N ALA A 140 -7.81 -4.81 -32.58
CA ALA A 140 -8.64 -4.71 -33.78
C ALA A 140 -8.80 -3.24 -34.22
N PHE A 141 -9.01 -2.33 -33.27
CA PHE A 141 -9.03 -0.89 -33.54
C PHE A 141 -7.69 -0.38 -34.03
N TYR A 142 -6.57 -0.94 -33.57
CA TYR A 142 -5.27 -0.61 -34.09
C TYR A 142 -5.10 -0.98 -35.57
N LEU A 143 -5.55 -2.16 -35.99
CA LEU A 143 -5.53 -2.55 -37.41
C LEU A 143 -6.40 -1.63 -38.28
N ILE A 144 -7.56 -1.22 -37.77
CA ILE A 144 -8.42 -0.24 -38.43
C ILE A 144 -7.73 1.12 -38.50
N TYR A 145 -7.05 1.53 -37.43
CA TYR A 145 -6.26 2.76 -37.39
C TYR A 145 -5.10 2.75 -38.39
N LEU A 146 -4.36 1.64 -38.50
CA LEU A 146 -3.31 1.50 -39.52
C LEU A 146 -3.85 1.62 -40.94
N TYR A 147 -5.03 1.04 -41.22
CA TYR A 147 -5.71 1.20 -42.50
C TYR A 147 -6.19 2.64 -42.72
N PHE A 148 -6.72 3.28 -41.67
CA PHE A 148 -7.12 4.68 -41.68
C PHE A 148 -5.94 5.59 -42.04
N GLN A 149 -4.81 5.43 -41.33
CA GLN A 149 -3.61 6.23 -41.50
C GLN A 149 -2.90 5.96 -42.84
N SER A 150 -2.78 4.70 -43.25
CA SER A 150 -1.92 4.31 -44.39
C SER A 150 -2.66 4.26 -45.73
N VAL A 151 -4.01 4.25 -45.73
CA VAL A 151 -4.82 4.07 -46.94
C VAL A 151 -5.87 5.16 -47.09
N THR A 152 -6.85 5.25 -46.17
CA THR A 152 -8.02 6.12 -46.43
C THR A 152 -7.75 7.59 -46.18
N HIS A 153 -6.86 7.90 -45.23
CA HIS A 153 -6.48 9.26 -44.87
C HIS A 153 -4.96 9.45 -45.02
N ALA A 154 -4.33 8.71 -45.93
CA ALA A 154 -2.89 8.82 -46.17
C ALA A 154 -2.47 10.27 -46.44
N ASP A 155 -3.28 11.03 -47.19
CA ASP A 155 -3.04 12.44 -47.51
C ASP A 155 -3.01 13.36 -46.27
N LEU A 156 -3.70 12.99 -45.18
CA LEU A 156 -3.70 13.73 -43.93
C LEU A 156 -2.42 13.49 -43.12
N PHE A 157 -1.76 12.34 -43.34
CA PHE A 157 -0.56 11.91 -42.63
C PHE A 157 0.71 11.95 -43.48
N SER A 158 0.62 12.39 -44.73
CA SER A 158 1.71 12.41 -45.71
C SER A 158 2.52 13.70 -45.71
N GLU A 159 2.66 14.41 -44.59
CA GLU A 159 3.62 15.54 -44.56
C GLU A 159 5.01 15.02 -44.95
N GLU A 160 5.67 15.69 -45.90
CA GLU A 160 6.95 15.29 -46.46
C GLU A 160 8.03 15.23 -45.37
N GLU A 161 8.25 14.04 -44.81
CA GLU A 161 9.50 13.73 -44.12
C GLU A 161 10.62 13.91 -45.14
N ASP A 162 11.58 14.79 -44.83
CA ASP A 162 12.78 14.90 -45.66
C ASP A 162 13.41 13.51 -45.71
N PRO A 163 13.76 12.98 -46.90
CA PRO A 163 14.41 11.69 -46.96
C PRO A 163 15.64 11.73 -46.07
N PRO A 164 15.87 10.70 -45.23
CA PRO A 164 16.94 10.73 -44.24
C PRO A 164 18.26 11.06 -44.92
N ALA A 165 19.02 12.00 -44.32
CA ALA A 165 20.22 12.59 -44.93
C ALA A 165 21.24 11.53 -45.37
N ASP A 166 21.33 10.43 -44.63
CA ASP A 166 22.17 9.26 -44.92
C ASP A 166 21.31 8.04 -45.27
N LYS A 167 21.09 7.76 -46.55
CA LYS A 167 20.30 6.57 -46.96
C LYS A 167 21.10 5.29 -46.78
N LEU A 168 20.67 4.42 -45.87
CA LEU A 168 21.21 3.06 -45.79
C LEU A 168 20.54 2.14 -46.81
N HIS A 169 21.32 1.21 -47.36
CA HIS A 169 20.77 0.11 -48.15
C HIS A 169 19.91 -0.79 -47.25
N GLY A 170 18.80 -1.33 -47.75
CA GLY A 170 17.82 -2.06 -46.93
C GLY A 170 18.41 -3.19 -46.08
N LEU A 171 19.41 -3.92 -46.61
CA LEU A 171 20.11 -4.96 -45.87
C LEU A 171 20.94 -4.40 -44.70
N ALA A 172 21.57 -3.24 -44.88
CA ALA A 172 22.31 -2.57 -43.80
C ALA A 172 21.34 -2.03 -42.73
N SER A 173 20.20 -1.45 -43.14
CA SER A 173 19.15 -1.02 -42.22
C SER A 173 18.62 -2.19 -41.37
N SER A 174 18.37 -3.35 -42.00
CA SER A 174 17.95 -4.56 -41.27
C SER A 174 19.01 -5.08 -40.29
N ILE A 175 20.30 -5.05 -40.65
CA ILE A 175 21.39 -5.44 -39.74
C ILE A 175 21.45 -4.50 -38.54
N VAL A 176 21.42 -3.18 -38.78
CA VAL A 176 21.44 -2.17 -37.72
C VAL A 176 20.25 -2.38 -36.78
N LEU A 177 19.06 -2.60 -37.34
CA LEU A 177 17.84 -2.83 -36.57
C LEU A 177 17.97 -4.07 -35.67
N VAL A 178 18.40 -5.21 -36.22
CA VAL A 178 18.58 -6.46 -35.46
C VAL A 178 19.63 -6.30 -34.36
N LEU A 179 20.78 -5.70 -34.65
CA LEU A 179 21.84 -5.49 -33.65
C LEU A 179 21.38 -4.54 -32.54
N ALA A 180 20.65 -3.47 -32.89
CA ALA A 180 20.08 -2.56 -31.91
C ALA A 180 19.03 -3.26 -31.04
N THR A 181 18.12 -4.04 -31.63
CA THR A 181 17.13 -4.85 -30.89
C THR A 181 17.80 -5.81 -29.90
N LEU A 182 18.83 -6.55 -30.33
CA LEU A 182 19.58 -7.45 -29.45
C LEU A 182 20.30 -6.70 -28.33
N GLY A 183 20.89 -5.54 -28.63
CA GLY A 183 21.53 -4.69 -27.63
C GLY A 183 20.54 -4.13 -26.60
N VAL A 184 19.36 -3.69 -27.06
CA VAL A 184 18.27 -3.24 -26.18
C VAL A 184 17.80 -4.39 -25.30
N SER A 185 17.58 -5.58 -25.86
CA SER A 185 17.21 -6.78 -25.10
C SER A 185 18.23 -7.12 -24.01
N PHE A 186 19.52 -7.11 -24.34
CA PHE A 186 20.56 -7.39 -23.34
C PHE A 186 20.61 -6.33 -22.21
N CYS A 187 20.41 -5.06 -22.54
CA CYS A 187 20.33 -3.99 -21.54
C CYS A 187 19.05 -4.04 -20.71
N SER A 188 17.95 -4.56 -21.29
CA SER A 188 16.64 -4.63 -20.65
C SER A 188 16.64 -5.60 -19.47
N ASP A 189 17.24 -6.79 -19.63
CA ASP A 189 17.37 -7.75 -18.54
C ASP A 189 18.13 -7.13 -17.36
N ALA A 190 19.28 -6.49 -17.62
CA ALA A 190 20.05 -5.80 -16.60
C ALA A 190 19.31 -4.62 -15.93
N LEU A 191 18.43 -3.92 -16.68
CA LEU A 191 17.59 -2.86 -16.14
C LEU A 191 16.59 -3.44 -15.13
N VAL A 192 15.89 -4.51 -15.52
CA VAL A 192 14.88 -5.17 -14.67
C VAL A 192 15.53 -5.79 -13.43
N ASP A 193 16.66 -6.49 -13.58
CA ASP A 193 17.41 -7.09 -12.47
C ASP A 193 17.86 -6.05 -11.41
N SER A 194 18.10 -4.81 -11.84
CA SER A 194 18.57 -3.73 -10.96
C SER A 194 17.46 -3.03 -10.16
N VAL A 195 16.19 -3.28 -10.49
CA VAL A 195 15.04 -2.60 -9.91
C VAL A 195 15.03 -2.73 -8.39
N ASP A 196 15.18 -3.95 -7.86
CA ASP A 196 15.10 -4.21 -6.42
C ASP A 196 16.15 -3.43 -5.63
N GLY A 197 17.40 -3.45 -6.12
CA GLY A 197 18.50 -2.70 -5.51
C GLY A 197 18.28 -1.19 -5.59
N PHE A 198 17.66 -0.69 -6.66
CA PHE A 198 17.36 0.73 -6.83
C PHE A 198 16.23 1.19 -5.89
N VAL A 199 15.17 0.38 -5.76
CA VAL A 199 14.07 0.58 -4.79
C VAL A 199 14.63 0.64 -3.36
N GLU A 200 15.49 -0.31 -2.99
CA GLU A 200 16.08 -0.38 -1.65
C GLU A 200 17.03 0.81 -1.36
N ALA A 201 17.86 1.19 -2.34
CA ALA A 201 18.86 2.24 -2.14
C ALA A 201 18.27 3.65 -2.03
N LEU A 202 17.22 3.96 -2.81
CA LEU A 202 16.64 5.31 -2.85
C LEU A 202 15.30 5.42 -2.11
N GLY A 203 14.74 4.30 -1.64
CA GLY A 203 13.44 4.27 -0.99
C GLY A 203 12.30 4.71 -1.90
N VAL A 204 12.47 4.56 -3.22
CA VAL A 204 11.48 4.90 -4.23
C VAL A 204 10.66 3.68 -4.59
N SER A 205 9.49 3.92 -5.15
CA SER A 205 8.52 2.89 -5.42
C SER A 205 8.70 2.21 -6.79
N ARG A 206 8.19 0.99 -6.97
CA ARG A 206 8.30 0.27 -8.26
C ARG A 206 7.52 0.97 -9.36
N SER A 207 6.35 1.52 -9.05
CA SER A 207 5.58 2.34 -10.00
C SER A 207 6.29 3.66 -10.30
N PHE A 208 7.10 4.25 -9.41
CA PHE A 208 7.94 5.40 -9.79
C PHE A 208 8.96 5.02 -10.88
N ILE A 209 9.61 3.86 -10.75
CA ILE A 209 10.53 3.35 -11.77
C ILE A 209 9.78 3.09 -13.08
N GLY A 210 8.64 2.39 -12.99
CA GLY A 210 7.80 2.09 -14.14
C GLY A 210 7.26 3.36 -14.81
N LEU A 211 6.71 4.31 -14.07
CA LEU A 211 6.01 5.48 -14.60
C LEU A 211 6.94 6.60 -15.06
N ILE A 212 8.11 6.77 -14.43
CA ILE A 212 9.01 7.90 -14.70
C ILE A 212 10.29 7.44 -15.39
N ILE A 213 10.98 6.43 -14.85
CA ILE A 213 12.33 6.07 -15.31
C ILE A 213 12.30 5.28 -16.62
N VAL A 214 11.48 4.23 -16.70
CA VAL A 214 11.40 3.37 -17.90
C VAL A 214 10.96 4.15 -19.15
N PRO A 215 9.92 5.01 -19.10
CA PRO A 215 9.46 5.82 -20.24
C PRO A 215 10.49 6.78 -20.80
N ILE A 216 11.38 7.33 -19.97
CA ILE A 216 12.47 8.19 -20.45
C ILE A 216 13.38 7.41 -21.42
N VAL A 217 13.57 6.12 -21.18
CA VAL A 217 14.40 5.26 -22.02
C VAL A 217 13.67 4.86 -23.31
N GLY A 218 12.39 4.48 -23.22
CA GLY A 218 11.57 4.12 -24.38
C GLY A 218 11.39 5.31 -25.33
N ASN A 219 10.99 6.45 -24.78
CA ASN A 219 10.70 7.64 -25.56
C ASN A 219 11.94 8.48 -25.93
N ALA A 220 13.16 8.00 -25.64
CA ALA A 220 14.38 8.77 -25.87
C ALA A 220 14.55 9.17 -27.35
N GLY A 221 14.23 8.26 -28.28
CA GLY A 221 14.27 8.54 -29.71
C GLY A 221 13.29 9.65 -30.11
N CYS A 222 12.05 9.56 -29.62
CA CYS A 222 11.01 10.56 -29.87
C CYS A 222 11.38 11.94 -29.29
N LEU A 223 11.98 11.98 -28.09
CA LEU A 223 12.44 13.22 -27.47
C LEU A 223 13.55 13.89 -28.30
N VAL A 224 14.53 13.10 -28.79
CA VAL A 224 15.59 13.62 -29.66
C VAL A 224 15.02 14.16 -30.97
N GLY A 225 14.13 13.41 -31.63
CA GLY A 225 13.44 13.85 -32.85
C GLY A 225 12.67 15.15 -32.62
N THR A 226 11.96 15.25 -31.49
CA THR A 226 11.19 16.44 -31.11
C THR A 226 12.06 17.69 -30.99
N VAL A 227 13.23 17.58 -30.37
CA VAL A 227 14.18 18.69 -30.28
C VAL A 227 14.63 19.13 -31.68
N GLN A 228 14.89 18.19 -32.60
CA GLN A 228 15.29 18.49 -33.98
C GLN A 228 14.15 19.14 -34.79
N TRP A 229 12.93 18.63 -34.70
CA TRP A 229 11.76 19.17 -35.40
C TRP A 229 11.37 20.55 -34.89
N SER A 230 11.46 20.78 -33.57
CA SER A 230 11.21 22.09 -32.96
C SER A 230 12.20 23.16 -33.44
N GLN A 231 13.47 22.79 -33.58
CA GLN A 231 14.50 23.69 -34.14
C GLN A 231 14.30 23.97 -35.63
N SER A 232 13.71 23.02 -36.36
CA SER A 232 13.44 23.12 -37.80
C SER A 232 12.09 23.77 -38.12
N ASN A 233 11.40 24.33 -37.11
CA ASN A 233 10.08 24.94 -37.24
C ASN A 233 8.99 24.00 -37.79
N ARG A 234 9.15 22.69 -37.60
CA ARG A 234 8.23 21.62 -38.04
C ARG A 234 7.36 21.13 -36.87
N VAL A 235 6.66 22.06 -36.21
CA VAL A 235 5.88 21.76 -35.01
C VAL A 235 4.71 20.79 -35.29
N ASN A 236 4.06 20.90 -36.45
CA ASN A 236 2.91 20.04 -36.81
C ASN A 236 3.32 18.58 -36.97
N LEU A 237 4.45 18.35 -37.63
CA LEU A 237 5.06 17.03 -37.72
C LEU A 237 5.40 16.49 -36.33
N ALA A 238 6.03 17.30 -35.47
CA ALA A 238 6.38 16.88 -34.11
C ALA A 238 5.14 16.49 -33.29
N VAL A 239 4.07 17.30 -33.32
CA VAL A 239 2.80 16.99 -32.64
C VAL A 239 2.20 15.69 -33.17
N SER A 240 2.15 15.52 -34.50
CA SER A 240 1.61 14.31 -35.14
C SER A 240 2.37 13.05 -34.74
N VAL A 241 3.71 13.12 -34.69
CA VAL A 241 4.56 11.99 -34.26
C VAL A 241 4.35 11.67 -32.77
N ILE A 242 4.31 12.68 -31.90
CA ILE A 242 4.12 12.49 -30.45
C ILE A 242 2.75 11.89 -30.13
N VAL A 243 1.68 12.43 -30.72
CA VAL A 243 0.32 11.91 -30.49
C VAL A 243 0.14 10.54 -31.16
N GLY A 244 0.77 10.33 -32.33
CA GLY A 244 0.82 9.02 -33.00
C GLY A 244 1.48 7.94 -32.14
N ALA A 245 2.63 8.24 -31.51
CA ALA A 245 3.28 7.32 -30.57
C ALA A 245 2.37 6.99 -29.37
N THR A 246 1.64 7.99 -28.85
CA THR A 246 0.68 7.79 -27.76
C THR A 246 -0.46 6.83 -28.15
N LEU A 247 -0.98 6.96 -29.38
CA LEU A 247 -1.98 6.04 -29.93
C LEU A 247 -1.42 4.63 -30.11
N GLN A 248 -0.18 4.48 -30.55
CA GLN A 248 0.47 3.18 -30.69
C GLN A 248 0.67 2.50 -29.33
N ILE A 249 1.11 3.24 -28.31
CA ILE A 249 1.24 2.70 -26.95
C ILE A 249 -0.12 2.20 -26.46
N SER A 250 -1.19 2.97 -26.72
CA SER A 250 -2.51 2.69 -26.17
C SER A 250 -3.29 1.59 -26.92
N LEU A 251 -3.25 1.60 -28.26
CA LEU A 251 -3.99 0.67 -29.12
C LEU A 251 -3.19 -0.60 -29.46
N PHE A 252 -1.86 -0.57 -29.37
CA PHE A 252 -1.00 -1.69 -29.75
C PHE A 252 -0.15 -2.21 -28.59
N VAL A 253 0.79 -1.43 -28.06
CA VAL A 253 1.79 -1.93 -27.09
C VAL A 253 1.13 -2.47 -25.83
N THR A 254 0.23 -1.68 -25.23
CA THR A 254 -0.52 -2.03 -24.02
C THR A 254 -1.31 -3.33 -24.17
N PRO A 255 -2.24 -3.45 -25.14
CA PRO A 255 -3.01 -4.67 -25.32
C PRO A 255 -2.16 -5.85 -25.82
N PHE A 256 -1.08 -5.60 -26.59
CA PHE A 256 -0.14 -6.64 -26.98
C PHE A 256 0.54 -7.29 -25.77
N LEU A 257 1.02 -6.49 -24.81
CA LEU A 257 1.66 -7.00 -23.60
C LEU A 257 0.68 -7.77 -22.69
N ILE A 258 -0.62 -7.45 -22.72
CA ILE A 258 -1.65 -8.27 -22.07
C ILE A 258 -1.79 -9.64 -22.75
N VAL A 259 -1.82 -9.67 -24.08
CA VAL A 259 -1.87 -10.93 -24.84
C VAL A 259 -0.60 -11.75 -24.60
N VAL A 260 0.58 -11.12 -24.55
CA VAL A 260 1.83 -11.81 -24.21
C VAL A 260 1.78 -12.37 -22.80
N GLY A 261 1.33 -11.59 -21.81
CA GLY A 261 1.11 -12.07 -20.44
C GLY A 261 0.16 -13.27 -20.41
N TRP A 262 -0.92 -13.22 -21.19
CA TRP A 262 -1.86 -14.34 -21.31
C TRP A 262 -1.21 -15.61 -21.89
N VAL A 263 -0.41 -15.48 -22.96
CA VAL A 263 0.34 -16.61 -23.55
C VAL A 263 1.38 -17.17 -22.58
N MET A 264 2.00 -16.31 -21.76
CA MET A 264 2.99 -16.69 -20.74
C MET A 264 2.37 -17.25 -19.45
N GLY A 265 1.04 -17.26 -19.32
CA GLY A 265 0.35 -17.67 -18.09
C GLY A 265 0.49 -16.68 -16.93
N LYS A 266 0.85 -15.41 -17.23
CA LYS A 266 0.97 -14.32 -16.25
C LYS A 266 -0.33 -13.50 -16.18
N PRO A 267 -0.76 -13.04 -14.98
CA PRO A 267 -2.01 -12.33 -14.77
C PRO A 267 -1.94 -10.83 -15.13
N MET A 268 -1.43 -10.50 -16.33
CA MET A 268 -1.34 -9.13 -16.83
C MET A 268 -2.73 -8.56 -17.17
N SER A 269 -3.07 -7.36 -16.68
CA SER A 269 -4.39 -6.72 -16.84
C SER A 269 -4.29 -5.21 -17.10
N LEU A 270 -5.43 -4.59 -17.46
CA LEU A 270 -5.64 -3.13 -17.57
C LEU A 270 -6.07 -2.51 -16.23
N GLN A 271 -5.68 -3.12 -15.12
CA GLN A 271 -5.92 -2.57 -13.79
C GLN A 271 -4.71 -1.74 -13.37
N PHE A 272 -4.81 -0.43 -13.58
CA PHE A 272 -3.82 0.54 -13.19
C PHE A 272 -4.10 1.06 -11.78
N ASP A 273 -3.10 1.69 -11.17
CA ASP A 273 -3.32 2.34 -9.89
C ASP A 273 -4.36 3.48 -10.02
N THR A 274 -5.08 3.75 -8.92
CA THR A 274 -6.12 4.79 -8.91
C THR A 274 -5.52 6.17 -9.19
N PHE A 275 -4.36 6.47 -8.61
CA PHE A 275 -3.69 7.74 -8.83
C PHE A 275 -3.16 7.86 -10.25
N GLU A 276 -2.56 6.79 -10.80
CA GLU A 276 -2.14 6.71 -12.21
C GLU A 276 -3.32 6.97 -13.16
N THR A 277 -4.47 6.36 -12.87
CA THR A 277 -5.71 6.52 -13.64
C THR A 277 -6.22 7.96 -13.65
N ILE A 278 -6.23 8.62 -12.49
CA ILE A 278 -6.65 10.02 -12.35
C ILE A 278 -5.68 10.94 -13.11
N VAL A 279 -4.37 10.75 -12.92
CA VAL A 279 -3.34 11.56 -13.55
C VAL A 279 -3.40 11.42 -15.07
N LEU A 280 -3.53 10.21 -15.60
CA LEU A 280 -3.69 9.98 -17.03
C LEU A 280 -4.93 10.67 -17.58
N THR A 281 -6.08 10.53 -16.91
CA THR A 281 -7.34 11.14 -17.33
C THR A 281 -7.22 12.67 -17.40
N MET A 282 -6.71 13.29 -16.34
CA MET A 282 -6.56 14.75 -16.27
C MET A 282 -5.55 15.27 -17.30
N SER A 283 -4.42 14.57 -17.46
CA SER A 283 -3.37 14.94 -18.42
C SER A 283 -3.89 14.87 -19.86
N THR A 284 -4.64 13.82 -20.19
CA THR A 284 -5.25 13.65 -21.53
C THR A 284 -6.24 14.78 -21.82
N LEU A 285 -7.06 15.18 -20.84
CA LEU A 285 -8.00 16.30 -20.98
C LEU A 285 -7.28 17.64 -21.18
N VAL A 286 -6.26 17.94 -20.36
CA VAL A 286 -5.47 19.18 -20.45
C VAL A 286 -4.81 19.29 -21.83
N VAL A 287 -4.17 18.22 -22.29
CA VAL A 287 -3.50 18.21 -23.59
C VAL A 287 -4.49 18.36 -24.74
N ASN A 288 -5.66 17.73 -24.66
CA ASN A 288 -6.69 17.91 -25.67
C ASN A 288 -7.18 19.36 -25.75
N CYS A 289 -7.36 20.05 -24.62
CA CYS A 289 -7.70 21.47 -24.62
C CYS A 289 -6.60 22.31 -25.32
N ILE A 290 -5.34 22.10 -24.94
CA ILE A 290 -4.21 22.87 -25.49
C ILE A 290 -4.05 22.65 -27.00
N VAL A 291 -4.15 21.41 -27.47
CA VAL A 291 -3.98 21.10 -28.89
C VAL A 291 -5.16 21.61 -29.74
N HIS A 292 -6.38 21.55 -29.19
CA HIS A 292 -7.59 21.99 -29.90
C HIS A 292 -7.71 23.53 -29.99
N ASP A 293 -6.97 24.27 -29.16
CA ASP A 293 -6.90 25.74 -29.26
C ASP A 293 -6.21 26.22 -30.55
N GLY A 294 -5.50 25.32 -31.27
CA GLY A 294 -4.93 25.57 -32.60
C GLY A 294 -3.75 26.53 -32.65
N SER A 295 -3.37 27.09 -31.50
CA SER A 295 -2.15 27.85 -31.32
C SER A 295 -1.59 27.58 -29.93
N THR A 296 -0.27 27.52 -29.83
CA THR A 296 0.43 27.33 -28.55
C THR A 296 1.53 28.37 -28.35
N ASN A 297 2.12 28.40 -27.16
CA ASN A 297 3.22 29.29 -26.81
C ASN A 297 4.22 28.61 -25.86
N TYR A 298 5.36 29.25 -25.67
CA TYR A 298 6.43 28.69 -24.82
C TYR A 298 6.00 28.48 -23.36
N PHE A 299 5.04 29.27 -22.87
CA PHE A 299 4.58 29.20 -21.49
C PHE A 299 3.68 27.98 -21.26
N GLU A 300 2.78 27.66 -22.19
CA GLU A 300 2.05 26.38 -22.19
C GLU A 300 3.01 25.18 -22.21
N GLY A 301 4.05 25.24 -23.05
CA GLY A 301 5.10 24.22 -23.06
C GLY A 301 5.79 24.07 -21.70
N LEU A 302 6.15 25.17 -21.05
CA LEU A 302 6.72 25.16 -19.70
C LEU A 302 5.75 24.59 -18.66
N LEU A 303 4.45 24.90 -18.74
CA LEU A 303 3.43 24.36 -17.83
C LEU A 303 3.26 22.86 -18.00
N LEU A 304 3.30 22.33 -19.22
CA LEU A 304 3.25 20.88 -19.48
C LEU A 304 4.47 20.15 -18.88
N VAL A 305 5.68 20.68 -19.12
CA VAL A 305 6.91 20.13 -18.51
C VAL A 305 6.86 20.21 -16.98
N SER A 306 6.38 21.32 -16.44
CA SER A 306 6.23 21.52 -15.00
C SER A 306 5.20 20.55 -14.40
N THR A 307 4.10 20.30 -15.11
CA THR A 307 3.08 19.33 -14.70
C THR A 307 3.67 17.92 -14.65
N TYR A 308 4.44 17.52 -15.67
CA TYR A 308 5.16 16.24 -15.65
C TYR A 308 6.14 16.14 -14.46
N ALA A 309 6.89 17.20 -14.17
CA ALA A 309 7.80 17.24 -13.03
C ALA A 309 7.06 17.15 -11.67
N ILE A 310 5.90 17.82 -11.54
CA ILE A 310 5.05 17.72 -10.34
C ILE A 310 4.52 16.31 -10.17
N ILE A 311 4.06 15.66 -11.24
CA ILE A 311 3.64 14.26 -11.23
C ILE A 311 4.81 13.36 -10.79
N ALA A 312 6.00 13.54 -11.38
CA ALA A 312 7.18 12.77 -10.98
C ALA A 312 7.53 12.95 -9.50
N ILE A 313 7.47 14.17 -8.96
CA ILE A 313 7.68 14.44 -7.53
C ILE A 313 6.58 13.80 -6.68
N ALA A 314 5.32 13.86 -7.12
CA ALA A 314 4.21 13.23 -6.41
C ALA A 314 4.41 11.72 -6.28
N PHE A 315 4.78 11.04 -7.37
CA PHE A 315 5.11 9.61 -7.36
C PHE A 315 6.43 9.31 -6.62
N PHE A 316 7.38 10.24 -6.56
CA PHE A 316 8.60 10.07 -5.75
C PHE A 316 8.30 10.13 -4.25
N VAL A 317 7.37 10.99 -3.83
CA VAL A 317 6.98 11.18 -2.42
C VAL A 317 5.90 10.19 -1.99
N HIS A 318 5.17 9.60 -2.93
CA HIS A 318 4.16 8.58 -2.68
C HIS A 318 4.81 7.18 -2.69
N PRO A 319 5.00 6.52 -1.53
CA PRO A 319 5.53 5.16 -1.52
C PRO A 319 4.45 4.19 -2.01
N ASP A 320 4.70 3.47 -3.12
CA ASP A 320 3.77 2.42 -3.56
C ASP A 320 3.64 1.27 -2.56
N ASP A 321 2.39 0.82 -2.47
CA ASP A 321 1.87 -0.40 -1.88
C ASP A 321 2.31 -1.70 -2.61
N VAL A 322 3.54 -1.82 -3.13
CA VAL A 322 3.97 -3.08 -3.78
C VAL A 322 4.62 -4.05 -2.80
N SER A 323 3.93 -5.16 -2.59
CA SER A 323 4.42 -6.42 -2.03
C SER A 323 5.75 -6.87 -2.63
N THR A 324 6.88 -6.48 -2.03
CA THR A 324 8.15 -7.17 -2.27
C THR A 324 8.08 -8.57 -1.66
N THR A 325 7.88 -9.54 -2.53
CA THR A 325 8.23 -10.94 -2.31
C THR A 325 9.76 -11.05 -2.35
N THR A 326 10.45 -10.50 -1.35
CA THR A 326 11.85 -10.88 -1.12
C THR A 326 11.83 -12.13 -0.27
N ALA A 327 12.09 -13.27 -0.91
CA ALA A 327 12.57 -14.45 -0.21
C ALA A 327 13.77 -14.03 0.65
N TYR A 328 13.57 -13.95 1.97
CA TYR A 328 14.68 -13.73 2.89
C TYR A 328 15.61 -14.95 2.78
N PRO A 329 16.93 -14.77 2.59
CA PRO A 329 17.85 -15.88 2.70
C PRO A 329 17.81 -16.40 4.14
N GLU A 330 17.47 -17.68 4.29
CA GLU A 330 17.70 -18.48 5.50
C GLU A 330 19.17 -18.34 5.92
N LYS A 331 19.46 -17.41 6.83
CA LYS A 331 20.63 -17.40 7.72
C LYS A 331 20.56 -16.17 8.61
N LEU A 332 19.87 -16.30 9.75
CA LEU A 332 20.33 -15.87 11.08
C LEU A 332 19.17 -15.96 12.08
N SER A 333 18.86 -17.16 12.55
CA SER A 333 18.25 -17.37 13.88
C SER A 333 18.24 -18.87 14.17
N GLN A 334 19.35 -19.39 14.66
CA GLN A 334 19.28 -20.66 15.40
C GLN A 334 18.75 -20.34 16.80
N PRO A 335 17.57 -20.85 17.20
CA PRO A 335 17.18 -20.81 18.60
C PRO A 335 18.07 -21.76 19.41
N ILE A 336 18.54 -21.25 20.55
CA ILE A 336 19.26 -22.02 21.56
C ILE A 336 18.27 -23.03 22.16
N LEU A 337 18.33 -24.28 21.70
CA LEU A 337 17.62 -25.41 22.29
C LEU A 337 18.35 -25.90 23.54
N VAL A 338 17.65 -25.86 24.68
CA VAL A 338 18.05 -26.53 25.92
C VAL A 338 17.76 -28.04 25.77
N PRO A 339 18.70 -28.96 26.05
CA PRO A 339 18.50 -30.38 25.80
C PRO A 339 17.70 -31.03 26.95
N ILE A 340 16.60 -31.72 26.61
CA ILE A 340 15.95 -32.70 27.48
C ILE A 340 16.17 -34.08 26.85
N SER A 341 16.63 -35.04 27.67
CA SER A 341 17.03 -36.40 27.28
C SER A 341 15.87 -37.27 26.79
N PRO A 342 16.14 -38.33 25.99
CA PRO A 342 15.09 -39.09 25.32
C PRO A 342 14.51 -40.19 26.22
N GLY A 343 13.18 -40.22 26.29
CA GLY A 343 12.38 -41.36 26.75
C GLY A 343 11.81 -42.13 25.57
N LYS A 344 11.84 -43.45 25.67
CA LYS A 344 11.65 -44.49 24.63
C LYS A 344 10.31 -44.47 23.89
N ASP A 345 10.43 -44.83 22.61
CA ASP A 345 9.49 -45.49 21.69
C ASP A 345 8.15 -45.98 22.26
N GLU A 346 7.06 -45.55 21.63
CA GLU A 346 6.02 -46.48 21.17
C GLU A 346 5.56 -46.09 19.76
N SER A 347 5.95 -46.91 18.80
CA SER A 347 5.46 -46.90 17.43
C SER A 347 3.99 -47.36 17.39
N SER A 348 3.08 -46.48 17.00
CA SER A 348 1.76 -46.90 16.49
C SER A 348 1.50 -46.25 15.13
N LYS A 349 1.19 -47.12 14.16
CA LYS A 349 0.82 -46.81 12.79
C LYS A 349 -0.41 -45.90 12.78
N MET A 350 -0.36 -44.79 12.06
CA MET A 350 -1.57 -44.19 11.49
C MET A 350 -1.31 -43.64 10.09
N SER A 351 -2.19 -44.04 9.19
CA SER A 351 -2.32 -43.65 7.79
C SER A 351 -2.40 -42.14 7.63
N GLY A 352 -1.47 -41.56 6.88
CA GLY A 352 -1.51 -40.15 6.51
C GLY A 352 -2.65 -39.86 5.54
N SER A 353 -3.76 -39.33 6.05
CA SER A 353 -4.54 -38.38 5.27
C SER A 353 -3.77 -37.06 5.32
N SER A 354 -3.49 -36.47 4.16
CA SER A 354 -2.93 -35.12 4.08
C SER A 354 -4.03 -34.14 4.54
N SER A 355 -4.16 -33.92 5.85
CA SER A 355 -5.06 -32.89 6.38
C SER A 355 -4.60 -31.54 5.86
N LYS A 356 -5.53 -30.75 5.31
CA LYS A 356 -5.23 -29.38 4.88
C LYS A 356 -4.64 -28.57 6.05
N PRO A 357 -3.66 -27.69 5.79
CA PRO A 357 -3.07 -26.85 6.81
C PRO A 357 -4.13 -25.94 7.45
N LEU A 358 -4.00 -25.67 8.75
CA LEU A 358 -4.80 -24.64 9.42
C LEU A 358 -4.17 -23.28 9.13
N ARG A 359 -4.95 -22.36 8.55
CA ARG A 359 -4.50 -21.07 8.05
C ARG A 359 -4.79 -19.97 9.06
N ILE A 360 -3.72 -19.33 9.51
CA ILE A 360 -3.69 -18.30 10.55
C ILE A 360 -3.52 -16.94 9.88
N GLY A 361 -4.55 -16.11 9.92
CA GLY A 361 -4.50 -14.73 9.46
C GLY A 361 -3.85 -13.82 10.48
N THR A 362 -3.07 -12.86 10.01
CA THR A 362 -2.56 -11.77 10.86
C THR A 362 -2.24 -10.53 10.03
N ARG A 363 -1.92 -9.42 10.69
CA ARG A 363 -1.43 -8.20 10.03
C ARG A 363 0.03 -8.36 9.62
N ARG A 364 0.46 -7.64 8.58
CA ARG A 364 1.84 -7.71 8.04
C ARG A 364 2.91 -7.00 8.86
N SER A 365 2.53 -6.22 9.88
CA SER A 365 3.52 -5.58 10.76
C SER A 365 4.38 -6.63 11.48
N ASN A 366 5.66 -6.35 11.68
CA ASN A 366 6.59 -7.29 12.35
C ASN A 366 6.06 -7.76 13.71
N LEU A 367 5.50 -6.85 14.52
CA LEU A 367 4.88 -7.21 15.80
C LEU A 367 3.72 -8.21 15.64
N ALA A 368 2.88 -8.04 14.61
CA ALA A 368 1.75 -8.94 14.36
C ALA A 368 2.23 -10.31 13.86
N ILE A 369 3.25 -10.36 12.99
CA ILE A 369 3.88 -11.61 12.56
C ILE A 369 4.47 -12.36 13.76
N VAL A 370 5.23 -11.68 14.63
CA VAL A 370 5.80 -12.29 15.86
C VAL A 370 4.70 -12.84 16.77
N GLN A 371 3.56 -12.15 16.86
CA GLN A 371 2.41 -12.62 17.63
C GLN A 371 1.79 -13.87 17.00
N ALA A 372 1.56 -13.87 15.69
CA ALA A 372 1.02 -15.03 14.98
C ALA A 372 1.96 -16.24 15.04
N GLU A 373 3.27 -16.01 14.99
CA GLU A 373 4.29 -17.02 15.17
C GLU A 373 4.27 -17.63 16.58
N GLY A 374 4.09 -16.81 17.61
CA GLY A 374 3.89 -17.29 18.99
C GLY A 374 2.66 -18.17 19.12
N ILE A 375 1.54 -17.80 18.48
CA ILE A 375 0.32 -18.61 18.45
C ILE A 375 0.52 -19.90 17.67
N ARG A 376 1.16 -19.84 16.50
CA ARG A 376 1.51 -21.02 15.69
C ARG A 376 2.34 -22.01 16.50
N ALA A 377 3.35 -21.53 17.23
CA ALA A 377 4.18 -22.38 18.09
C ALA A 377 3.34 -23.06 19.19
N GLY A 378 2.39 -22.35 19.81
CA GLY A 378 1.44 -22.93 20.76
C GLY A 378 0.55 -24.01 20.14
N LEU A 379 -0.04 -23.73 18.97
CA LEU A 379 -0.87 -24.69 18.25
C LEU A 379 -0.07 -25.93 17.80
N GLN A 380 1.18 -25.73 17.38
CA GLN A 380 2.08 -26.82 16.98
C GLN A 380 2.41 -27.75 18.14
N GLN A 381 2.52 -27.23 19.37
CA GLN A 381 2.71 -28.06 20.56
C GLN A 381 1.46 -28.90 20.89
N LEU A 382 0.26 -28.33 20.69
CA LEU A 382 -1.00 -29.04 20.91
C LEU A 382 -1.26 -30.11 19.83
N ALA A 383 -0.85 -29.88 18.59
CA ALA A 383 -0.99 -30.83 17.49
C ALA A 383 0.30 -30.96 16.66
N PRO A 384 1.28 -31.77 17.11
CA PRO A 384 2.59 -31.92 16.46
C PRO A 384 2.54 -32.44 15.02
N HIS A 385 1.47 -33.14 14.65
CA HIS A 385 1.29 -33.74 13.33
C HIS A 385 0.51 -32.86 12.35
N ARG A 386 -0.06 -31.74 12.82
CA ARG A 386 -0.83 -30.80 12.00
C ARG A 386 0.09 -29.72 11.42
N THR A 387 -0.20 -29.29 10.20
CA THR A 387 0.49 -28.17 9.54
C THR A 387 -0.26 -26.87 9.77
N PHE A 388 0.49 -25.78 9.93
CA PHE A 388 -0.03 -24.44 10.20
C PHE A 388 0.62 -23.43 9.27
N GLU A 389 -0.18 -22.61 8.61
CA GLU A 389 0.29 -21.60 7.65
C GLU A 389 -0.11 -20.22 8.12
N ILE A 390 0.82 -19.26 8.11
CA ILE A 390 0.53 -17.87 8.46
C ILE A 390 0.32 -17.08 7.17
N GLN A 391 -0.80 -16.38 7.09
CA GLN A 391 -1.12 -15.46 6.01
C GLN A 391 -1.16 -14.04 6.56
N ALA A 392 -0.17 -13.23 6.15
CA ALA A 392 0.00 -11.86 6.62
C ALA A 392 -0.63 -10.87 5.62
N LEU A 393 -1.56 -10.04 6.09
CA LEU A 393 -2.38 -9.14 5.27
C LEU A 393 -2.20 -7.67 5.70
N HIS A 394 -2.49 -6.74 4.80
CA HIS A 394 -2.55 -5.31 5.12
C HIS A 394 -3.98 -4.93 5.51
N THR A 395 -4.14 -4.16 6.60
CA THR A 395 -5.44 -3.60 7.02
C THR A 395 -5.53 -2.11 6.72
N LEU A 396 -6.73 -1.52 6.65
CA LEU A 396 -6.92 -0.09 6.37
C LEU A 396 -6.06 0.82 7.27
N GLY A 397 -5.92 0.50 8.56
CA GLY A 397 -5.07 1.27 9.47
C GLY A 397 -3.57 1.17 9.21
N ASP A 398 -3.12 0.12 8.51
CA ASP A 398 -1.73 -0.01 8.05
C ASP A 398 -1.44 0.91 6.85
N LYS A 399 -2.47 1.19 6.05
CA LYS A 399 -2.40 2.05 4.86
C LYS A 399 -2.45 3.54 5.20
N ASP A 400 -3.37 3.96 6.08
CA ASP A 400 -3.47 5.39 6.47
C ASP A 400 -2.66 5.73 7.74
N LYS A 401 -1.45 6.26 7.53
CA LYS A 401 -0.54 6.72 8.60
C LYS A 401 -0.63 8.23 8.87
N ALA A 402 -1.30 9.01 8.02
CA ALA A 402 -1.34 10.47 8.07
C ALA A 402 -2.49 10.98 8.96
N THR A 403 -3.63 10.30 8.94
CA THR A 403 -4.81 10.68 9.71
C THR A 403 -4.64 10.36 11.20
N ALA A 404 -5.04 11.27 12.08
CA ALA A 404 -5.00 11.04 13.53
C ALA A 404 -5.96 9.91 13.93
N LEU A 405 -5.58 9.06 14.90
CA LEU A 405 -6.36 7.84 15.22
C LEU A 405 -7.80 8.14 15.64
N TYR A 406 -8.02 9.28 16.30
CA TYR A 406 -9.35 9.69 16.75
C TYR A 406 -10.27 10.20 15.63
N SER A 407 -9.71 10.49 14.46
CA SER A 407 -10.43 10.98 13.29
C SER A 407 -11.01 9.86 12.43
N PHE A 408 -10.64 8.60 12.65
CA PHE A 408 -11.26 7.46 11.97
C PHE A 408 -12.63 7.14 12.58
N GLY A 409 -13.61 6.81 11.72
CA GLY A 409 -14.91 6.29 12.14
C GLY A 409 -14.80 4.92 12.82
N GLU A 410 -15.80 4.54 13.62
CA GLU A 410 -15.83 3.31 14.44
C GLU A 410 -15.79 1.97 13.67
N LYS A 411 -15.62 1.99 12.35
CA LYS A 411 -15.53 0.76 11.55
C LYS A 411 -14.15 0.11 11.74
N SER A 412 -14.15 -1.22 11.82
CA SER A 412 -13.07 -2.20 11.96
C SER A 412 -11.74 -1.91 11.25
N LEU A 413 -11.06 -0.82 11.62
CA LEU A 413 -9.84 -0.28 11.00
C LEU A 413 -8.69 -1.31 10.88
N TRP A 414 -8.70 -2.31 11.77
CA TRP A 414 -7.63 -3.29 11.92
C TRP A 414 -8.11 -4.74 11.76
N THR A 415 -9.40 -4.98 11.49
CA THR A 415 -9.97 -6.33 11.53
C THR A 415 -10.82 -6.71 10.32
N ALA A 416 -11.40 -5.74 9.58
CA ALA A 416 -12.37 -6.01 8.51
C ALA A 416 -11.86 -6.97 7.41
N GLU A 417 -10.65 -6.74 6.89
CA GLU A 417 -10.10 -7.53 5.79
C GLU A 417 -9.77 -8.98 6.20
N LEU A 418 -9.42 -9.16 7.48
CA LEU A 418 -9.14 -10.47 8.05
C LEU A 418 -10.45 -11.23 8.33
N GLU A 419 -11.45 -10.54 8.89
CA GLU A 419 -12.79 -11.06 9.16
C GLU A 419 -13.46 -11.56 7.87
N GLU A 420 -13.30 -10.84 6.75
CA GLU A 420 -13.82 -11.27 5.45
C GLU A 420 -13.24 -12.63 5.02
N LYS A 421 -11.91 -12.77 5.01
CA LYS A 421 -11.24 -14.04 4.65
C LYS A 421 -11.57 -15.18 5.62
N LEU A 422 -11.79 -14.83 6.90
CA LEU A 422 -12.32 -15.75 7.91
C LEU A 422 -13.78 -16.11 7.66
N THR A 423 -14.56 -15.36 6.88
CA THR A 423 -15.94 -15.71 6.50
C THR A 423 -16.07 -16.34 5.11
N THR A 424 -15.09 -16.18 4.22
CA THR A 424 -15.06 -16.85 2.90
C THR A 424 -14.48 -18.26 2.93
N GLY A 425 -13.72 -18.62 3.97
CA GLY A 425 -13.09 -19.95 4.03
C GLY A 425 -11.61 -19.94 3.70
N GLU A 426 -11.02 -18.77 3.47
CA GLU A 426 -9.60 -18.60 3.16
C GLU A 426 -8.72 -18.66 4.41
N LEU A 427 -9.25 -18.19 5.54
CA LEU A 427 -8.63 -18.30 6.86
C LEU A 427 -9.49 -19.17 7.78
N ASP A 428 -8.83 -19.82 8.73
CA ASP A 428 -9.46 -20.63 9.76
C ASP A 428 -9.44 -19.91 11.13
N VAL A 429 -8.37 -19.16 11.40
CA VAL A 429 -8.18 -18.39 12.65
C VAL A 429 -7.51 -17.06 12.34
N ILE A 430 -7.86 -15.99 13.06
CA ILE A 430 -7.13 -14.72 13.00
C ILE A 430 -6.50 -14.41 14.36
N VAL A 431 -5.26 -13.90 14.35
CA VAL A 431 -4.55 -13.41 15.54
C VAL A 431 -4.56 -11.89 15.57
N HIS A 432 -5.19 -11.33 16.60
CA HIS A 432 -5.28 -9.88 16.82
C HIS A 432 -4.61 -9.45 18.13
N CYS A 433 -4.13 -8.21 18.17
CA CYS A 433 -4.01 -7.49 19.44
C CYS A 433 -5.43 -7.20 19.98
N LEU A 434 -5.76 -7.70 21.17
CA LEU A 434 -7.15 -7.65 21.66
C LEU A 434 -7.66 -6.21 21.86
N LYS A 435 -6.77 -5.27 22.18
CA LYS A 435 -7.07 -3.83 22.28
C LYS A 435 -7.49 -3.17 20.97
N ASP A 436 -7.15 -3.79 19.83
CA ASP A 436 -7.43 -3.26 18.49
C ASP A 436 -8.70 -3.89 17.90
N MET A 437 -9.27 -4.91 18.56
CA MET A 437 -10.53 -5.55 18.17
C MET A 437 -11.74 -4.75 18.66
N PRO A 438 -12.78 -4.58 17.82
CA PRO A 438 -14.03 -3.96 18.26
C PRO A 438 -14.63 -4.76 19.44
N THR A 439 -15.33 -4.08 20.34
CA THR A 439 -15.93 -4.74 21.52
C THR A 439 -17.10 -5.63 21.16
N ARG A 440 -17.76 -5.40 20.02
CA ARG A 440 -18.73 -6.31 19.40
C ARG A 440 -18.13 -6.79 18.08
N LEU A 441 -18.05 -8.10 17.93
CA LEU A 441 -17.58 -8.73 16.69
C LEU A 441 -18.75 -8.87 15.70
N PRO A 442 -18.47 -9.05 14.39
CA PRO A 442 -19.48 -9.40 13.41
C PRO A 442 -20.27 -10.65 13.85
N GLU A 443 -21.54 -10.75 13.46
CA GLU A 443 -22.39 -11.90 13.83
C GLU A 443 -21.86 -13.23 13.27
N SER A 444 -21.00 -13.18 12.25
CA SER A 444 -20.36 -14.30 11.58
C SER A 444 -19.07 -14.79 12.25
N CYS A 445 -18.58 -14.13 13.28
CA CYS A 445 -17.31 -14.44 13.94
C CYS A 445 -17.47 -14.62 15.45
N ASP A 446 -16.63 -15.48 16.03
CA ASP A 446 -16.54 -15.71 17.47
C ASP A 446 -15.11 -15.46 17.97
N LEU A 447 -14.97 -14.85 19.15
CA LEU A 447 -13.70 -14.77 19.86
C LEU A 447 -13.45 -16.13 20.52
N ALA A 448 -12.65 -16.98 19.89
CA ALA A 448 -12.38 -18.34 20.33
C ALA A 448 -11.55 -18.40 21.61
N ALA A 449 -10.48 -17.62 21.69
CA ALA A 449 -9.54 -17.71 22.80
C ALA A 449 -8.85 -16.39 23.09
N ILE A 450 -8.56 -16.15 24.37
CA ILE A 450 -7.61 -15.15 24.83
C ILE A 450 -6.47 -15.91 25.54
N PRO A 451 -5.29 -16.05 24.90
CA PRO A 451 -4.14 -16.67 25.53
C PRO A 451 -3.64 -15.89 26.74
N LEU A 452 -2.62 -16.43 27.42
CA LEU A 452 -1.98 -15.78 28.55
C LEU A 452 -1.56 -14.34 28.20
N ARG A 453 -2.04 -13.38 29.00
CA ARG A 453 -1.82 -11.95 28.79
C ARG A 453 -0.41 -11.52 29.22
N ASP A 454 0.29 -10.82 28.33
CA ASP A 454 1.56 -10.16 28.64
C ASP A 454 1.34 -8.88 29.47
N ASP A 455 2.42 -8.26 29.95
CA ASP A 455 2.36 -7.04 30.76
C ASP A 455 1.49 -5.94 30.09
N PRO A 456 0.34 -5.57 30.68
CA PRO A 456 -0.58 -4.64 30.07
C PRO A 456 -0.15 -3.18 30.23
N ARG A 457 0.88 -2.88 31.03
CA ARG A 457 1.33 -1.51 31.31
C ARG A 457 1.81 -0.79 30.04
N ASP A 458 1.75 0.54 30.08
CA ASP A 458 2.48 1.35 29.11
C ASP A 458 3.97 1.41 29.51
N ALA A 459 4.82 1.82 28.58
CA ALA A 459 6.26 1.96 28.75
C ALA A 459 6.71 3.30 28.17
N LEU A 460 7.60 3.97 28.90
CA LEU A 460 8.36 5.13 28.45
C LEU A 460 9.62 4.66 27.73
N THR A 461 9.86 5.19 26.54
CA THR A 461 11.14 5.05 25.83
C THR A 461 11.68 6.44 25.53
N VAL A 462 12.82 6.77 26.13
CA VAL A 462 13.52 8.05 25.96
C VAL A 462 14.40 7.99 24.71
N LYS A 463 14.53 9.13 24.03
CA LYS A 463 15.42 9.30 22.87
C LYS A 463 16.85 8.88 23.22
N ALA A 464 17.45 8.08 22.35
CA ALA A 464 18.82 7.60 22.52
C ALA A 464 19.79 8.78 22.74
N GLY A 465 20.67 8.64 23.74
CA GLY A 465 21.65 9.66 24.12
C GLY A 465 21.19 10.66 25.18
N LEU A 466 19.91 10.69 25.54
CA LEU A 466 19.43 11.46 26.70
C LEU A 466 19.53 10.64 27.99
N SER A 467 19.80 11.31 29.11
CA SER A 467 20.01 10.67 30.42
C SER A 467 18.75 10.56 31.28
N TYR A 468 17.57 10.90 30.75
CA TYR A 468 16.31 10.84 31.48
C TYR A 468 15.82 9.40 31.64
N THR A 469 15.21 9.09 32.79
CA THR A 469 14.77 7.72 33.10
C THR A 469 13.28 7.63 33.42
N SER A 470 12.62 8.75 33.72
CA SER A 470 11.19 8.76 34.03
C SER A 470 10.49 10.02 33.52
N LEU A 471 9.16 9.97 33.40
CA LEU A 471 8.35 11.13 33.01
C LEU A 471 8.53 12.32 33.95
N GLN A 472 8.75 12.07 35.25
CA GLN A 472 9.01 13.14 36.23
C GLN A 472 10.33 13.89 35.98
N THR A 473 11.31 13.22 35.37
CA THR A 473 12.66 13.79 35.14
C THR A 473 12.78 14.60 33.87
N LEU A 474 11.75 14.60 33.03
CA LEU A 474 11.76 15.34 31.75
C LEU A 474 11.68 16.85 32.00
N PRO A 475 12.38 17.66 31.20
CA PRO A 475 12.36 19.11 31.33
C PRO A 475 11.00 19.71 30.90
N GLU A 476 10.74 20.93 31.34
CA GLU A 476 9.57 21.70 30.89
C GLU A 476 9.56 21.85 29.36
N GLY A 477 8.39 21.63 28.75
CA GLY A 477 8.20 21.69 27.31
C GLY A 477 8.66 20.45 26.54
N ALA A 478 9.23 19.43 27.20
CA ALA A 478 9.62 18.17 26.55
C ALA A 478 8.44 17.54 25.80
N VAL A 479 8.72 17.04 24.59
CA VAL A 479 7.69 16.52 23.68
C VAL A 479 7.59 15.01 23.81
N VAL A 480 6.44 14.53 24.28
CA VAL A 480 6.09 13.12 24.43
C VAL A 480 5.32 12.65 23.19
N GLY A 481 5.90 11.72 22.44
CA GLY A 481 5.30 11.12 21.25
C GLY A 481 4.25 10.06 21.60
N THR A 482 2.97 10.34 21.31
CA THR A 482 1.88 9.36 21.37
C THR A 482 0.66 9.87 20.60
N SER A 483 0.05 9.00 19.77
CA SER A 483 -1.25 9.27 19.13
C SER A 483 -2.45 8.72 19.90
N SER A 484 -2.24 8.14 21.08
CA SER A 484 -3.33 7.65 21.94
C SER A 484 -3.89 8.79 22.77
N VAL A 485 -5.17 9.14 22.55
CA VAL A 485 -5.89 10.15 23.33
C VAL A 485 -5.97 9.79 24.81
N ARG A 486 -6.14 8.50 25.13
CA ARG A 486 -6.08 7.97 26.50
C ARG A 486 -4.75 8.32 27.18
N ARG A 487 -3.62 8.06 26.51
CA ARG A 487 -2.30 8.35 27.08
C ARG A 487 -2.13 9.85 27.28
N SER A 488 -2.38 10.64 26.25
CA SER A 488 -2.18 12.09 26.32
C SER A 488 -3.08 12.75 27.38
N ALA A 489 -4.33 12.34 27.51
CA ALA A 489 -5.26 12.91 28.51
C ALA A 489 -4.79 12.64 29.94
N GLN A 490 -4.50 11.36 30.28
CA GLN A 490 -4.03 10.99 31.61
C GLN A 490 -2.67 11.62 31.93
N LEU A 491 -1.77 11.69 30.94
CA LEU A 491 -0.44 12.27 31.13
C LEU A 491 -0.45 13.79 31.22
N ARG A 492 -1.30 14.51 30.46
CA ARG A 492 -1.48 15.97 30.60
C ARG A 492 -1.95 16.34 32.01
N ARG A 493 -2.89 15.57 32.55
CA ARG A 493 -3.37 15.75 33.94
C ARG A 493 -2.26 15.61 34.97
N ARG A 494 -1.38 14.62 34.79
CA ARG A 494 -0.31 14.28 35.75
C ARG A 494 0.95 15.14 35.56
N TYR A 495 1.26 15.51 34.33
CA TYR A 495 2.49 16.20 33.91
C TYR A 495 2.15 17.40 33.01
N PRO A 496 1.54 18.47 33.55
CA PRO A 496 1.06 19.61 32.74
C PRO A 496 2.18 20.43 32.09
N HIS A 497 3.43 20.25 32.53
CA HIS A 497 4.62 20.88 31.96
C HIS A 497 5.10 20.21 30.65
N LEU A 498 4.58 19.03 30.30
CA LEU A 498 4.97 18.29 29.11
C LEU A 498 4.08 18.62 27.91
N ARG A 499 4.67 18.55 26.71
CA ARG A 499 3.95 18.68 25.43
C ARG A 499 3.72 17.30 24.84
N PHE A 500 2.62 17.13 24.10
CA PHE A 500 2.26 15.86 23.48
C PHE A 500 2.04 16.05 22.00
N ALA A 501 2.74 15.25 21.20
CA ALA A 501 2.65 15.27 19.75
C ALA A 501 2.31 13.88 19.20
N ASN A 502 1.62 13.84 18.07
CA ASN A 502 1.20 12.61 17.42
C ASN A 502 2.41 11.79 16.98
N LEU A 503 2.43 10.49 17.24
CA LEU A 503 3.47 9.57 16.79
C LEU A 503 2.83 8.29 16.22
N ARG A 504 2.83 8.20 14.88
CA ARG A 504 2.22 7.13 14.07
C ARG A 504 3.28 6.25 13.41
N GLY A 505 2.86 5.02 13.06
CA GLY A 505 3.68 3.98 12.44
C GLY A 505 3.76 2.69 13.25
N ASN A 506 4.51 1.70 12.75
CA ASN A 506 4.88 0.48 13.47
C ASN A 506 5.91 0.79 14.58
N VAL A 507 6.14 -0.14 15.50
CA VAL A 507 6.99 0.07 16.70
C VAL A 507 8.37 0.59 16.32
N GLU A 508 9.02 -0.05 15.36
CA GLU A 508 10.36 0.26 14.88
C GLU A 508 10.41 1.63 14.23
N THR A 509 9.42 1.97 13.41
CA THR A 509 9.34 3.30 12.77
C THR A 509 9.10 4.42 13.78
N ARG A 510 8.33 4.16 14.85
CA ARG A 510 8.14 5.12 15.95
C ARG A 510 9.42 5.32 16.72
N LEU A 511 10.13 4.24 17.02
CA LEU A 511 11.42 4.28 17.70
C LEU A 511 12.45 5.06 16.89
N ALA A 512 12.56 4.78 15.59
CA ALA A 512 13.44 5.52 14.68
C ALA A 512 13.10 7.01 14.61
N LYS A 513 11.81 7.37 14.56
CA LYS A 513 11.36 8.77 14.63
C LYS A 513 11.78 9.46 15.92
N VAL A 514 11.74 8.76 17.05
CA VAL A 514 12.16 9.32 18.34
C VAL A 514 13.67 9.49 18.39
N ASP A 515 14.42 8.50 17.89
CA ASP A 515 15.88 8.49 17.94
C ASP A 515 16.56 9.38 16.88
N ALA A 516 15.83 9.82 15.85
CA ALA A 516 16.37 10.69 14.81
C ALA A 516 16.97 11.98 15.42
N PRO A 517 18.18 12.43 14.98
CA PRO A 517 18.83 13.61 15.56
C PRO A 517 17.94 14.85 15.55
N GLU A 518 17.31 15.14 14.41
CA GLU A 518 16.40 16.27 14.19
C GLU A 518 14.99 16.08 14.76
N SER A 519 14.74 14.97 15.47
CA SER A 519 13.44 14.68 16.06
C SER A 519 13.06 15.66 17.16
N GLU A 520 11.84 16.18 17.10
CA GLU A 520 11.23 16.98 18.16
C GLU A 520 10.94 16.18 19.44
N TYR A 521 10.80 14.84 19.34
CA TYR A 521 10.40 14.00 20.47
C TYR A 521 11.54 13.83 21.46
N THR A 522 11.28 14.10 22.73
CA THR A 522 12.20 13.75 23.82
C THR A 522 12.05 12.28 24.22
N CYS A 523 10.84 11.75 24.08
CA CYS A 523 10.51 10.35 24.38
C CYS A 523 9.21 9.94 23.67
N MET A 524 8.90 8.64 23.69
CA MET A 524 7.58 8.13 23.33
C MET A 524 6.97 7.28 24.44
N VAL A 525 5.65 7.14 24.41
CA VAL A 525 4.91 6.22 25.27
C VAL A 525 4.13 5.22 24.43
N MET A 526 4.38 3.93 24.65
CA MET A 526 3.69 2.82 23.98
C MET A 526 3.43 1.64 24.91
N SER A 527 2.82 0.55 24.42
CA SER A 527 2.54 -0.63 25.25
C SER A 527 3.83 -1.42 25.54
N ALA A 528 4.07 -1.80 26.80
CA ALA A 528 5.22 -2.59 27.21
C ALA A 528 5.30 -3.93 26.46
N ALA A 529 4.18 -4.69 26.43
CA ALA A 529 4.10 -5.94 25.69
C ALA A 529 4.54 -5.85 24.22
N GLY A 530 4.27 -4.72 23.54
CA GLY A 530 4.69 -4.53 22.15
C GLY A 530 6.20 -4.41 21.97
N LEU A 531 6.88 -3.75 22.93
CA LEU A 531 8.34 -3.67 22.94
C LEU A 531 8.97 -5.01 23.32
N GLU A 532 8.42 -5.68 24.33
CA GLU A 532 8.95 -6.95 24.84
C GLU A 532 8.86 -8.08 23.82
N ARG A 533 7.73 -8.20 23.10
CA ARG A 533 7.54 -9.17 22.00
C ARG A 533 8.58 -9.00 20.89
N LEU A 534 9.03 -7.77 20.63
CA LEU A 534 10.05 -7.46 19.63
C LEU A 534 11.49 -7.55 20.16
N GLY A 535 11.70 -8.03 21.39
CA GLY A 535 13.04 -8.07 22.01
C GLY A 535 13.59 -6.69 22.41
N LEU A 536 12.75 -5.66 22.44
CA LEU A 536 13.13 -4.27 22.73
C LEU A 536 12.98 -3.89 24.21
N ARG A 537 12.96 -4.87 25.12
CA ARG A 537 12.85 -4.62 26.58
C ARG A 537 13.94 -3.65 27.10
N HIS A 538 15.13 -3.72 26.53
CA HIS A 538 16.26 -2.84 26.86
C HIS A 538 16.01 -1.35 26.54
N ARG A 539 14.98 -1.03 25.74
CA ARG A 539 14.55 0.34 25.42
C ARG A 539 13.51 0.89 26.39
N ILE A 540 13.06 0.11 27.37
CA ILE A 540 12.07 0.55 28.37
C ILE A 540 12.81 1.26 29.51
N ASN A 541 12.56 2.57 29.66
CA ASN A 541 13.12 3.36 30.77
C ASN A 541 12.24 3.29 32.02
N GLN A 542 10.92 3.28 31.85
CA GLN A 542 9.95 3.25 32.95
C GLN A 542 8.69 2.51 32.50
N TYR A 543 8.18 1.61 33.35
CA TYR A 543 6.83 1.06 33.20
C TYR A 543 5.80 2.02 33.80
N LEU A 544 4.66 2.16 33.15
CA LEU A 544 3.61 3.10 33.49
C LEU A 544 2.32 2.35 33.80
N GLY A 545 2.10 2.10 35.10
CA GLY A 545 0.83 1.65 35.68
C GLY A 545 0.40 2.58 36.82
N SER A 546 -0.65 2.24 37.57
CA SER A 546 -1.15 3.08 38.66
C SER A 546 -0.10 3.40 39.73
N LYS A 547 0.76 2.43 40.04
CA LYS A 547 1.82 2.53 41.07
C LYS A 547 3.07 3.29 40.59
N ASP A 548 3.49 3.05 39.34
CA ASP A 548 4.81 3.50 38.83
C ASP A 548 4.75 4.73 37.91
N GLY A 549 3.61 4.97 37.25
CA GLY A 549 3.41 6.03 36.26
C GLY A 549 2.15 6.88 36.44
N GLY A 550 1.19 6.39 37.24
CA GLY A 550 -0.08 7.06 37.53
C GLY A 550 -1.06 7.09 36.35
N ILE A 551 -0.97 6.13 35.43
CA ILE A 551 -1.91 6.00 34.30
C ILE A 551 -2.43 4.56 34.20
N PHE A 552 -3.63 4.43 33.65
CA PHE A 552 -4.29 3.17 33.36
C PHE A 552 -4.14 2.81 31.86
N HIS A 553 -3.97 1.51 31.57
CA HIS A 553 -3.71 1.00 30.23
C HIS A 553 -4.99 0.96 29.37
N ALA A 554 -4.83 0.66 28.08
CA ALA A 554 -5.99 0.47 27.20
C ALA A 554 -6.66 -0.89 27.45
N VAL A 555 -7.97 -0.96 27.28
CA VAL A 555 -8.76 -2.20 27.35
C VAL A 555 -8.16 -3.27 26.45
N GLY A 556 -7.91 -4.46 27.00
CA GLY A 556 -7.28 -5.59 26.28
C GLY A 556 -5.79 -5.41 25.94
N GLN A 557 -5.13 -4.35 26.43
CA GLN A 557 -3.69 -4.15 26.16
C GLN A 557 -2.86 -5.30 26.73
N GLY A 558 -1.91 -5.81 25.96
CA GLY A 558 -1.07 -6.97 26.34
C GLY A 558 -1.71 -8.32 26.03
N ALA A 559 -3.02 -8.40 25.78
CA ALA A 559 -3.68 -9.64 25.38
C ALA A 559 -3.71 -9.81 23.85
N LEU A 560 -3.74 -11.06 23.41
CA LEU A 560 -4.08 -11.44 22.04
C LEU A 560 -5.50 -12.00 22.02
N GLY A 561 -6.23 -11.74 20.94
CA GLY A 561 -7.53 -12.35 20.66
C GLY A 561 -7.42 -13.27 19.45
N LEU A 562 -7.89 -14.51 19.61
CA LEU A 562 -8.00 -15.48 18.52
C LEU A 562 -9.42 -15.52 18.04
N GLU A 563 -9.66 -15.09 16.81
CA GLU A 563 -10.99 -15.01 16.20
C GLU A 563 -11.19 -16.17 15.22
N VAL A 564 -12.37 -16.78 15.24
CA VAL A 564 -12.74 -17.91 14.37
C VAL A 564 -14.11 -17.68 13.75
N ARG A 565 -14.41 -18.41 12.67
CA ARG A 565 -15.72 -18.35 12.03
C ARG A 565 -16.78 -18.97 12.93
N LYS A 566 -17.91 -18.28 13.08
CA LYS A 566 -19.05 -18.82 13.81
C LYS A 566 -19.58 -20.08 13.15
N GLY A 567 -19.83 -21.10 13.96
CA GLY A 567 -20.30 -22.42 13.51
C GLY A 567 -19.19 -23.39 13.11
N ASP A 568 -17.93 -22.96 13.03
CA ASP A 568 -16.78 -23.87 12.90
C ASP A 568 -16.39 -24.42 14.28
N THR A 569 -17.15 -25.41 14.75
CA THR A 569 -16.98 -25.99 16.08
C THR A 569 -15.64 -26.70 16.25
N GLU A 570 -15.11 -27.31 15.18
CA GLU A 570 -13.83 -28.02 15.24
C GLU A 570 -12.67 -27.04 15.49
N THR A 571 -12.60 -25.97 14.70
CA THR A 571 -11.56 -24.95 14.87
C THR A 571 -11.73 -24.22 16.20
N LEU A 572 -12.96 -23.90 16.59
CA LEU A 572 -13.26 -23.26 17.88
C LEU A 572 -12.75 -24.10 19.06
N GLU A 573 -13.11 -25.37 19.14
CA GLU A 573 -12.70 -26.26 20.23
C GLU A 573 -11.18 -26.47 20.26
N PHE A 574 -10.54 -26.56 19.10
CA PHE A 574 -9.10 -26.71 19.00
C PHE A 574 -8.35 -25.47 19.48
N VAL A 575 -8.73 -24.29 18.99
CA VAL A 575 -8.07 -23.01 19.31
C VAL A 575 -8.31 -22.60 20.77
N ASN A 576 -9.48 -22.91 21.33
CA ASN A 576 -9.83 -22.59 22.72
C ASN A 576 -8.88 -23.23 23.75
N GLN A 577 -8.16 -24.30 23.37
CA GLN A 577 -7.14 -24.92 24.24
C GLN A 577 -5.95 -23.99 24.55
N LEU A 578 -5.72 -22.95 23.74
CA LEU A 578 -4.71 -21.92 24.03
C LEU A 578 -5.21 -20.85 25.02
N GLY A 579 -6.50 -20.84 25.36
CA GLY A 579 -7.10 -19.83 26.23
C GLY A 579 -6.59 -19.90 27.67
N ASP A 580 -6.30 -18.75 28.26
CA ASP A 580 -6.02 -18.62 29.70
C ASP A 580 -7.22 -18.00 30.41
N ARG A 581 -7.82 -18.75 31.35
CA ARG A 581 -9.07 -18.35 32.02
C ARG A 581 -8.95 -17.00 32.76
N LYS A 582 -7.83 -16.74 33.44
CA LYS A 582 -7.64 -15.49 34.18
C LYS A 582 -7.53 -14.29 33.23
N SER A 583 -6.82 -14.46 32.13
CA SER A 583 -6.68 -13.46 31.07
C SER A 583 -8.02 -13.21 30.37
N THR A 584 -8.76 -14.26 30.02
CA THR A 584 -10.09 -14.17 29.42
C THR A 584 -11.05 -13.38 30.30
N LEU A 585 -11.22 -13.76 31.57
CA LEU A 585 -12.16 -13.08 32.48
C LEU A 585 -11.79 -11.60 32.69
N ALA A 586 -10.51 -11.28 32.87
CA ALA A 586 -10.07 -9.89 33.02
C ALA A 586 -10.35 -9.06 31.76
N CYS A 587 -10.01 -9.60 30.58
CA CYS A 587 -10.21 -8.89 29.32
C CYS A 587 -11.69 -8.74 28.95
N LEU A 588 -12.54 -9.73 29.26
CA LEU A 588 -13.99 -9.63 29.04
C LEU A 588 -14.63 -8.57 29.94
N ALA A 589 -14.17 -8.43 31.20
CA ALA A 589 -14.61 -7.35 32.07
C ALA A 589 -14.21 -5.97 31.52
N GLU A 590 -12.95 -5.82 31.08
CA GLU A 590 -12.47 -4.59 30.43
C GLU A 590 -13.26 -4.24 29.16
N ARG A 591 -13.50 -5.23 28.29
CA ARG A 591 -14.26 -5.06 27.05
C ARG A 591 -15.73 -4.74 27.31
N SER A 592 -16.33 -5.31 28.35
CA SER A 592 -17.70 -5.00 28.76
C SER A 592 -17.81 -3.54 29.22
N LEU A 593 -16.86 -3.06 30.04
CA LEU A 593 -16.82 -1.65 30.46
C LEU A 593 -16.74 -0.70 29.25
N LEU A 594 -15.82 -0.97 28.31
CA LEU A 594 -15.71 -0.16 27.09
C LEU A 594 -16.98 -0.20 26.24
N ARG A 595 -17.62 -1.37 26.12
CA ARG A 595 -18.89 -1.54 25.41
C ARG A 595 -20.05 -0.84 26.11
N THR A 596 -20.03 -0.67 27.42
CA THR A 596 -21.11 0.05 28.12
C THR A 596 -20.93 1.56 28.05
N LEU A 597 -19.68 2.05 27.98
CA LEU A 597 -19.38 3.48 27.88
C LEU A 597 -19.52 4.05 26.45
N GLU A 598 -19.70 3.21 25.42
CA GLU A 598 -19.76 3.50 23.97
C GLU A 598 -19.33 4.92 23.55
N GLY A 599 -18.02 5.17 23.60
CA GLY A 599 -17.39 5.75 22.43
C GLY A 599 -16.23 4.84 22.03
N GLY A 600 -16.00 4.64 20.73
CA GLY A 600 -15.05 3.67 20.20
C GLY A 600 -13.57 3.84 20.65
N CYS A 601 -12.62 3.27 19.89
CA CYS A 601 -11.17 3.22 20.19
C CYS A 601 -10.46 4.59 20.33
N THR A 602 -11.23 5.67 20.36
CA THR A 602 -10.84 7.07 20.27
C THR A 602 -11.30 7.86 21.50
N VAL A 603 -11.69 7.17 22.57
CA VAL A 603 -12.11 7.78 23.83
C VAL A 603 -11.00 7.63 24.88
N PRO A 604 -10.74 8.67 25.70
CA PRO A 604 -9.74 8.65 26.77
C PRO A 604 -10.17 7.82 27.99
N ILE A 605 -10.50 6.54 27.77
CA ILE A 605 -10.80 5.55 28.81
C ILE A 605 -9.53 4.74 29.10
N GLY A 606 -9.14 4.68 30.37
CA GLY A 606 -8.08 3.79 30.84
C GLY A 606 -8.62 2.78 31.84
N VAL A 607 -8.07 1.56 31.83
CA VAL A 607 -8.38 0.47 32.77
C VAL A 607 -7.13 -0.11 33.39
N GLU A 608 -7.27 -0.69 34.58
CA GLU A 608 -6.24 -1.52 35.20
C GLU A 608 -6.90 -2.69 35.92
N THR A 609 -6.49 -3.91 35.57
CA THR A 609 -6.96 -5.13 36.22
C THR A 609 -5.82 -5.84 36.95
N GLU A 610 -6.10 -6.30 38.18
CA GLU A 610 -5.15 -7.02 39.04
C GLU A 610 -5.90 -8.17 39.73
N TRP A 611 -5.40 -9.40 39.60
CA TRP A 611 -5.90 -10.53 40.39
C TRP A 611 -5.31 -10.45 41.79
N VAL A 612 -6.16 -10.31 42.80
CA VAL A 612 -5.78 -10.21 44.20
C VAL A 612 -6.18 -11.48 44.92
N ASP A 613 -5.20 -12.18 45.49
CA ASP A 613 -5.48 -13.37 46.28
C ASP A 613 -5.94 -12.98 47.69
N GLY A 614 -7.11 -13.48 48.08
CA GLY A 614 -7.70 -13.26 49.39
C GLY A 614 -8.07 -14.56 50.11
N PRO A 615 -8.53 -14.47 51.37
CA PRO A 615 -8.89 -15.64 52.19
C PRO A 615 -10.01 -16.51 51.59
N GLN A 616 -10.85 -15.93 50.73
CA GLN A 616 -12.02 -16.59 50.11
C GLN A 616 -11.77 -16.97 48.63
N GLY A 617 -10.54 -16.81 48.14
CA GLY A 617 -10.16 -17.03 46.74
C GLY A 617 -9.58 -15.79 46.06
N SER A 618 -9.27 -15.92 44.77
CA SER A 618 -8.74 -14.82 43.95
C SER A 618 -9.90 -13.94 43.45
N THR A 619 -9.83 -12.63 43.68
CA THR A 619 -10.77 -11.64 43.15
C THR A 619 -10.10 -10.81 42.06
N LEU A 620 -10.87 -10.41 41.05
CA LEU A 620 -10.41 -9.42 40.09
C LEU A 620 -10.70 -8.03 40.64
N ARG A 621 -9.66 -7.24 40.87
CA ARG A 621 -9.76 -5.80 41.08
C ARG A 621 -9.69 -5.11 39.74
N MET A 622 -10.72 -4.33 39.41
CA MET A 622 -10.79 -3.55 38.19
C MET A 622 -10.91 -2.06 38.53
N ARG A 623 -9.95 -1.27 38.05
CA ARG A 623 -9.98 0.20 38.09
C ARG A 623 -10.24 0.72 36.69
N ALA A 624 -10.94 1.84 36.60
CA ALA A 624 -11.14 2.54 35.35
C ALA A 624 -11.18 4.05 35.56
N ALA A 625 -10.81 4.82 34.53
CA ALA A 625 -10.95 6.26 34.51
C ALA A 625 -11.35 6.77 33.12
N VAL A 626 -12.18 7.81 33.11
CA VAL A 626 -12.55 8.62 31.94
C VAL A 626 -12.02 10.03 32.16
N VAL A 627 -11.18 10.52 31.25
CA VAL A 627 -10.47 11.80 31.41
C VAL A 627 -10.78 12.72 30.24
N SER A 628 -11.02 14.02 30.44
CA SER A 628 -11.18 14.97 29.34
C SER A 628 -9.90 15.06 28.47
N LEU A 629 -10.01 15.45 27.20
CA LEU A 629 -8.88 15.46 26.26
C LEU A 629 -7.71 16.39 26.68
N ASP A 630 -8.04 17.46 27.38
CA ASP A 630 -7.10 18.42 27.98
C ASP A 630 -6.56 17.97 29.35
N GLY A 631 -7.17 16.95 29.97
CA GLY A 631 -6.79 16.41 31.28
C GLY A 631 -7.42 17.12 32.49
N SER A 632 -8.25 18.14 32.28
CA SER A 632 -8.82 18.97 33.35
C SER A 632 -9.85 18.21 34.21
N GLU A 633 -10.69 17.40 33.60
CA GLU A 633 -11.73 16.60 34.24
C GLU A 633 -11.39 15.11 34.23
N CYS A 634 -11.77 14.39 35.28
CA CYS A 634 -11.53 12.96 35.42
C CYS A 634 -12.61 12.35 36.33
N VAL A 635 -13.16 11.22 35.90
CA VAL A 635 -14.02 10.36 36.71
C VAL A 635 -13.36 8.98 36.76
N ASP A 636 -13.04 8.51 37.96
CA ASP A 636 -12.45 7.20 38.20
C ASP A 636 -13.30 6.35 39.14
N GLY A 637 -13.08 5.04 39.10
CA GLY A 637 -13.82 4.06 39.88
C GLY A 637 -13.03 2.77 40.06
N VAL A 638 -13.40 2.01 41.09
CA VAL A 638 -12.79 0.72 41.41
C VAL A 638 -13.84 -0.26 41.89
N MET A 639 -13.79 -1.48 41.38
CA MET A 639 -14.64 -2.58 41.83
C MET A 639 -13.82 -3.86 41.96
N ASP A 640 -14.11 -4.63 43.02
CA ASP A 640 -13.55 -5.95 43.26
C ASP A 640 -14.66 -6.99 43.11
N ALA A 641 -14.44 -8.04 42.31
CA ALA A 641 -15.40 -9.13 42.18
C ALA A 641 -14.74 -10.51 42.08
N SER A 642 -15.43 -11.52 42.62
CA SER A 642 -15.08 -12.93 42.39
C SER A 642 -15.67 -13.38 41.06
N LEU A 643 -14.83 -13.68 40.08
CA LEU A 643 -15.27 -14.07 38.74
C LEU A 643 -15.16 -15.58 38.56
N ARG A 644 -16.27 -16.24 38.22
CA ARG A 644 -16.29 -17.68 37.89
C ARG A 644 -16.65 -17.91 36.43
N THR A 645 -17.54 -17.09 35.86
CA THR A 645 -18.02 -17.21 34.49
C THR A 645 -17.74 -15.95 33.68
N GLU A 646 -17.87 -16.05 32.36
CA GLU A 646 -17.81 -14.90 31.45
C GLU A 646 -18.94 -13.89 31.71
N ASP A 647 -20.10 -14.35 32.19
CA ASP A 647 -21.20 -13.50 32.62
C ASP A 647 -20.83 -12.66 33.85
N ASP A 648 -20.09 -13.23 34.81
CA ASP A 648 -19.60 -12.49 35.97
C ASP A 648 -18.66 -11.37 35.52
N ALA A 649 -17.74 -11.66 34.59
CA ALA A 649 -16.81 -10.67 34.04
C ALA A 649 -17.57 -9.55 33.30
N THR A 650 -18.52 -9.93 32.45
CA THR A 650 -19.35 -8.98 31.70
C THR A 650 -20.16 -8.09 32.64
N ARG A 651 -20.73 -8.67 33.71
CA ARG A 651 -21.47 -7.92 34.73
C ARG A 651 -20.58 -6.91 35.46
N LEU A 652 -19.39 -7.30 35.90
CA LEU A 652 -18.43 -6.40 36.57
C LEU A 652 -18.11 -5.17 35.70
N GLY A 653 -17.78 -5.37 34.43
CA GLY A 653 -17.45 -4.27 33.53
C GLY A 653 -18.63 -3.30 33.31
N ARG A 654 -19.85 -3.84 33.18
CA ARG A 654 -21.07 -3.04 33.04
C ARG A 654 -21.38 -2.23 34.30
N GLU A 655 -21.29 -2.85 35.48
CA GLU A 655 -21.56 -2.19 36.76
C GLU A 655 -20.58 -1.04 37.03
N LEU A 656 -19.29 -1.25 36.77
CA LEU A 656 -18.29 -0.19 36.91
C LEU A 656 -18.51 0.94 35.90
N ALA A 657 -18.91 0.64 34.66
CA ALA A 657 -19.26 1.65 33.67
C ALA A 657 -20.49 2.48 34.11
N GLU A 658 -21.53 1.83 34.64
CA GLU A 658 -22.72 2.52 35.17
C GLU A 658 -22.39 3.40 36.37
N GLU A 659 -21.45 2.98 37.24
CA GLU A 659 -20.94 3.80 38.34
C GLU A 659 -20.21 5.05 37.83
N LEU A 660 -19.31 4.89 36.84
CA LEU A 660 -18.62 6.03 36.22
C LEU A 660 -19.60 7.02 35.57
N VAL A 661 -20.64 6.52 34.89
CA VAL A 661 -21.70 7.36 34.31
C VAL A 661 -22.45 8.15 35.39
N LYS A 662 -22.83 7.50 36.49
CA LYS A 662 -23.47 8.19 37.63
C LYS A 662 -22.57 9.26 38.25
N ASN A 663 -21.26 9.06 38.21
CA ASN A 663 -20.26 10.00 38.70
C ASN A 663 -19.88 11.09 37.68
N GLY A 664 -20.57 11.17 36.54
CA GLY A 664 -20.43 12.26 35.57
C GLY A 664 -19.53 11.96 34.36
N ALA A 665 -19.14 10.69 34.14
CA ALA A 665 -18.36 10.34 32.95
C ALA A 665 -19.12 10.61 31.65
N ASP A 666 -20.45 10.56 31.65
CA ASP A 666 -21.28 10.82 30.47
C ASP A 666 -21.13 12.25 29.93
N ALA A 667 -20.93 13.23 30.80
CA ALA A 667 -20.69 14.62 30.42
C ALA A 667 -19.37 14.75 29.65
N ILE A 668 -18.29 14.13 30.14
CA ILE A 668 -16.98 14.11 29.49
C ILE A 668 -17.08 13.43 28.11
N LEU A 669 -17.76 12.28 28.04
CA LEU A 669 -17.93 11.52 26.79
C LEU A 669 -18.74 12.28 25.74
N LYS A 670 -19.82 12.96 26.15
CA LYS A 670 -20.65 13.79 25.26
C LYS A 670 -19.88 14.97 24.70
N ASP A 671 -19.11 15.69 25.52
CA ASP A 671 -18.29 16.82 25.06
C ASP A 671 -17.27 16.40 23.98
N ILE A 672 -16.64 15.23 24.17
CA ILE A 672 -15.69 14.67 23.21
C ILE A 672 -16.38 14.32 21.88
N ASN A 673 -17.58 13.73 21.93
CA ASN A 673 -18.32 13.38 20.73
C ASN A 673 -18.84 14.62 19.97
N LEU A 674 -19.19 15.71 20.67
CA LEU A 674 -19.62 16.97 20.05
C LEU A 674 -18.47 17.73 19.38
N LYS A 675 -17.25 17.63 19.91
CA LYS A 675 -16.05 18.28 19.36
C LYS A 675 -15.38 17.47 18.24
N ARG A 676 -15.94 16.31 17.85
CA ARG A 676 -15.47 15.57 16.68
C ARG A 676 -15.78 16.36 15.39
N PRO A 677 -14.82 16.49 14.45
CA PRO A 677 -15.15 17.00 13.12
C PRO A 677 -16.28 16.16 12.52
N ALA A 678 -17.22 16.81 11.83
CA ALA A 678 -18.35 16.12 11.21
C ALA A 678 -17.85 15.07 10.21
N LYS A 679 -18.53 13.92 10.16
CA LYS A 679 -18.27 12.88 9.15
C LYS A 679 -18.61 13.49 7.77
N GLU A 680 -17.60 13.75 6.94
CA GLU A 680 -17.77 14.03 5.51
C GLU A 680 -18.09 12.75 4.74
#